data_AF-A0A9E4QB43-F1
#
_entry.id   AF-A0A9E4QB43-F1
#
_cell.length_a   1.000
_cell.length_b   1.000
_cell.length_c   1.000
_cell.angle_alpha   90.00
_cell.angle_beta   90.00
_cell.angle_gamma   90.00
#
_symmetry.space_group_name_H-M   'P 1'
#
loop_
_entity.id
_entity.type
_entity.pdbx_description
1 polymer ?
#
loop_
_entity_poly.entity_id
_entity_poly.type
_entity_poly.pdbx_seq_one_letter_code
_entity_poly.pdbx_strand_id
1 'polypeptide(L)'
;MKWLRRSLAFLMVDLLIILLTLALATWQINSTLLRSSYYSEILDRSEAYSFLLTDVPTSALNELQPPDSGGGSLGAGPLELLGIGPEDLVSAINATLPVPWVQQAVEHVISELGGYMTGERDQFLVTVRFGDRVDVLSTEFKSLILRSNAYDLIFDRFVSPLVAETVVGSMPVELDLTEQQVLASVQRITPRDWVEPQFVSAVDIVMPYLTGKTEGFEVVIPLDGRVEVGLQEVKGLLRTSGAYESLYDRLIGPLVYESLGGSIRLPYGIMLDDQEIAAALREVAPPEWIQGTAEQIIDDSAPFLMGKSDSFNTTVSLTDIKAKAVLVLEDTVSRELTEIVDSLPNCQNISLQQILASGLQGSIECLPTDSSVRELTRILGDRIASAVSSSIVAVIPESIVFTEQDLYDTLSLAGVQDGSTAVDSIRARVRDGWTYTDEDFVLDLGEFVFSEVDGRKALSSINRVRTLMSEGWTFDDADFLAYVDSEYPSVAPTLDSVRTNLKRSRSLGFLLFAPVVLLIIAIAFVGGRGWSGRFAWAFGSLAGASLVILVMFGIFYGVIVGRVGVNVPHQVLAEAIGGGSFGATRSLIANKLVEMIELVYNDFATGIVNRALPMLALGIFGLVVTLGWDYIAPSLRRFSRGLDLDRIRRR
;
A
#
# COMPACT_ATOMS: atom_id res chain seq x y z
N MET A 1 -24.57 0.40 -84.51
CA MET A 1 -23.20 0.02 -84.10
C MET A 1 -22.40 1.10 -83.35
N LYS A 2 -22.35 2.38 -83.79
CA LYS A 2 -21.53 3.42 -83.09
C LYS A 2 -21.98 3.71 -81.63
N TRP A 3 -23.29 3.68 -81.36
CA TRP A 3 -23.86 3.90 -80.03
C TRP A 3 -23.58 2.74 -79.07
N LEU A 4 -23.76 1.49 -79.51
CA LEU A 4 -23.48 0.29 -78.73
C LEU A 4 -22.02 0.24 -78.24
N ARG A 5 -21.06 0.60 -79.11
CA ARG A 5 -19.63 0.60 -78.78
C ARG A 5 -19.25 1.67 -77.74
N ARG A 6 -19.92 2.83 -77.77
CA ARG A 6 -19.70 3.91 -76.79
C ARG A 6 -20.33 3.56 -75.44
N SER A 7 -21.55 3.02 -75.44
CA SER A 7 -22.20 2.54 -74.21
C SER A 7 -21.38 1.45 -73.51
N LEU A 8 -20.82 0.50 -74.26
CA LEU A 8 -19.92 -0.52 -73.72
C LEU A 8 -18.64 0.10 -73.12
N ALA A 9 -18.05 1.11 -73.76
CA ALA A 9 -16.88 1.80 -73.25
C ALA A 9 -17.17 2.53 -71.92
N PHE A 10 -18.34 3.16 -71.77
CA PHE A 10 -18.74 3.79 -70.51
C PHE A 10 -18.92 2.77 -69.37
N LEU A 11 -19.57 1.63 -69.62
CA LEU A 11 -19.67 0.55 -68.62
C LEU A 11 -18.29 0.02 -68.19
N MET A 12 -17.34 -0.06 -69.13
CA MET A 12 -15.96 -0.44 -68.81
C MET A 12 -15.24 0.64 -68.00
N VAL A 13 -15.56 1.93 -68.17
CA VAL A 13 -15.01 3.01 -67.32
C VAL A 13 -15.57 2.92 -65.90
N ASP A 14 -16.85 2.59 -65.72
CA ASP A 14 -17.41 2.35 -64.38
C ASP A 14 -16.71 1.17 -63.69
N LEU A 15 -16.49 0.07 -64.42
CA LEU A 15 -15.69 -1.05 -63.94
C LEU A 15 -14.23 -0.65 -63.64
N LEU A 16 -13.64 0.26 -64.44
CA LEU A 16 -12.30 0.80 -64.21
C LEU A 16 -12.24 1.55 -62.88
N ILE A 17 -13.24 2.38 -62.58
CA ILE A 17 -13.32 3.13 -61.33
C ILE A 17 -13.34 2.18 -60.14
N ILE A 18 -14.16 1.12 -60.20
CA ILE A 18 -14.25 0.12 -59.12
C ILE A 18 -12.92 -0.61 -58.93
N LEU A 19 -12.34 -1.16 -60.01
CA LEU A 19 -11.08 -1.91 -59.94
C LEU A 19 -9.91 -1.03 -59.52
N LEU A 20 -9.85 0.20 -60.02
CA LEU A 20 -8.81 1.16 -59.65
C LEU A 20 -8.91 1.55 -58.17
N THR A 21 -10.14 1.77 -57.67
CA THR A 21 -10.37 2.04 -56.25
C THR A 21 -9.92 0.86 -55.39
N LEU A 22 -10.25 -0.37 -55.77
CA LEU A 22 -9.82 -1.58 -55.06
C LEU A 22 -8.29 -1.74 -55.07
N ALA A 23 -7.63 -1.46 -56.19
CA ALA A 23 -6.18 -1.52 -56.31
C ALA A 23 -5.49 -0.45 -55.44
N LEU A 24 -6.00 0.79 -55.45
CA LEU A 24 -5.49 1.87 -54.61
C LEU A 24 -5.73 1.61 -53.12
N ALA A 25 -6.92 1.11 -52.75
CA ALA A 25 -7.25 0.75 -51.38
C ALA A 25 -6.33 -0.39 -50.87
N THR A 26 -6.13 -1.44 -51.66
CA THR A 26 -5.22 -2.54 -51.29
C THR A 26 -3.78 -2.05 -51.17
N TRP A 27 -3.33 -1.18 -52.07
CA TRP A 27 -2.02 -0.57 -51.97
C TRP A 27 -1.88 0.30 -50.71
N GLN A 28 -2.91 1.09 -50.38
CA GLN A 28 -2.94 1.89 -49.17
C GLN A 28 -2.87 1.02 -47.91
N ILE A 29 -3.73 0.01 -47.79
CA ILE A 29 -3.73 -0.97 -46.69
C ILE A 29 -2.33 -1.56 -46.51
N ASN A 30 -1.71 -2.02 -47.60
CA ASN A 30 -0.39 -2.64 -47.56
C ASN A 30 0.73 -1.69 -47.10
N SER A 31 0.62 -0.40 -47.44
CA SER A 31 1.63 0.61 -47.07
C SER A 31 1.39 1.30 -45.73
N THR A 32 0.21 1.12 -45.12
CA THR A 32 -0.18 1.77 -43.85
C THR A 32 -0.60 0.74 -42.82
N LEU A 33 -1.84 0.23 -42.87
CA LEU A 33 -2.40 -0.70 -41.89
C LEU A 33 -1.58 -2.00 -41.72
N LEU A 34 -0.88 -2.48 -42.75
CA LEU A 34 -0.03 -3.66 -42.67
C LEU A 34 1.41 -3.36 -42.23
N ARG A 35 1.75 -2.11 -41.93
CA ARG A 35 3.05 -1.72 -41.40
C ARG A 35 2.98 -1.72 -39.88
N SER A 36 3.79 -2.55 -39.24
CA SER A 36 3.86 -2.66 -37.77
C SER A 36 4.08 -1.31 -37.08
N SER A 37 4.95 -0.44 -37.62
CA SER A 37 5.23 0.89 -37.07
C SER A 37 4.13 1.95 -37.27
N TYR A 38 3.06 1.65 -38.03
CA TYR A 38 1.97 2.59 -38.25
C TYR A 38 1.17 2.82 -36.96
N TYR A 39 0.95 1.76 -36.18
CA TYR A 39 0.16 1.82 -34.95
C TYR A 39 0.90 2.59 -33.83
N SER A 40 2.22 2.40 -33.71
CA SER A 40 3.04 3.21 -32.79
C SER A 40 3.02 4.70 -33.16
N GLU A 41 3.05 5.03 -34.46
CA GLU A 41 2.96 6.40 -34.96
C GLU A 41 1.59 7.05 -34.69
N ILE A 42 0.50 6.28 -34.64
CA ILE A 42 -0.82 6.79 -34.23
C ILE A 42 -0.89 7.03 -32.73
N LEU A 43 -0.35 6.11 -31.91
CA LEU A 43 -0.30 6.29 -30.46
C LEU A 43 0.52 7.52 -30.08
N ASP A 44 1.65 7.74 -30.75
CA ASP A 44 2.49 8.93 -30.56
C ASP A 44 1.78 10.22 -31.00
N ARG A 45 1.22 10.26 -32.22
CA ARG A 45 0.49 11.43 -32.75
C ARG A 45 -0.77 11.79 -31.96
N SER A 46 -1.38 10.80 -31.30
CA SER A 46 -2.52 11.02 -30.42
C SER A 46 -2.11 11.29 -28.98
N GLU A 47 -0.82 11.40 -28.64
CA GLU A 47 -0.39 11.56 -27.24
C GLU A 47 -0.99 10.49 -26.31
N ALA A 48 -1.16 9.26 -26.82
CA ALA A 48 -1.82 8.17 -26.10
C ALA A 48 -1.08 7.79 -24.80
N TYR A 49 0.26 7.86 -24.82
CA TYR A 49 1.08 7.47 -23.69
C TYR A 49 0.94 8.42 -22.49
N SER A 50 0.95 9.74 -22.74
CA SER A 50 0.73 10.73 -21.68
C SER A 50 -0.71 10.65 -21.14
N PHE A 51 -1.68 10.48 -22.03
CA PHE A 51 -3.09 10.27 -21.67
C PHE A 51 -3.29 9.05 -20.77
N LEU A 52 -2.68 7.90 -21.10
CA LEU A 52 -2.78 6.67 -20.31
C LEU A 52 -2.11 6.77 -18.94
N LEU A 53 -1.07 7.59 -18.81
CA LEU A 53 -0.32 7.75 -17.56
C LEU A 53 -0.83 8.88 -16.67
N THR A 54 -1.49 9.88 -17.26
CA THR A 54 -1.93 11.07 -16.54
C THR A 54 -3.44 11.14 -16.45
N ASP A 55 -4.15 11.22 -17.59
CA ASP A 55 -5.60 11.49 -17.60
C ASP A 55 -6.41 10.29 -17.12
N VAL A 56 -6.04 9.07 -17.53
CA VAL A 56 -6.74 7.84 -17.14
C VAL A 56 -6.61 7.57 -15.64
N PRO A 57 -5.40 7.54 -15.03
CA PRO A 57 -5.27 7.29 -13.60
C PRO A 57 -5.88 8.43 -12.78
N THR A 58 -5.73 9.68 -13.20
CA THR A 58 -6.38 10.82 -12.53
C THR A 58 -7.90 10.66 -12.49
N SER A 59 -8.52 10.34 -13.63
CA SER A 59 -9.97 10.10 -13.71
C SER A 59 -10.39 8.91 -12.86
N ALA A 60 -9.64 7.80 -12.91
CA ALA A 60 -9.96 6.60 -12.15
C ALA A 60 -9.86 6.83 -10.64
N LEU A 61 -8.81 7.52 -10.17
CA LEU A 61 -8.61 7.84 -8.77
C LEU A 61 -9.67 8.82 -8.24
N ASN A 62 -10.08 9.80 -9.05
CA ASN A 62 -11.17 10.71 -8.69
C ASN A 62 -12.52 9.98 -8.59
N GLU A 63 -12.76 8.95 -9.39
CA GLU A 63 -13.99 8.13 -9.30
C GLU A 63 -13.96 7.11 -8.15
N LEU A 64 -12.76 6.71 -7.69
CA LEU A 64 -12.61 5.88 -6.48
C LEU A 64 -12.93 6.65 -5.20
N GLN A 65 -12.93 7.98 -5.23
CA GLN A 65 -13.37 8.79 -4.10
C GLN A 65 -14.90 8.72 -4.01
N PRO A 66 -15.46 8.24 -2.88
CA PRO A 66 -16.90 8.25 -2.69
C PRO A 66 -17.42 9.70 -2.76
N PRO A 67 -18.55 9.96 -3.44
CA PRO A 67 -19.10 11.30 -3.50
C PRO A 67 -19.47 11.76 -2.09
N ASP A 68 -19.00 12.94 -1.68
CA ASP A 68 -19.27 13.65 -0.40
C ASP A 68 -20.56 13.18 0.29
N SER A 69 -20.49 12.07 1.01
CA SER A 69 -21.63 11.57 1.75
C SER A 69 -21.61 12.30 3.08
N GLY A 70 -22.31 13.43 3.13
CA GLY A 70 -22.54 14.25 4.33
C GLY A 70 -23.36 13.54 5.43
N GLY A 71 -22.96 12.33 5.81
CA GLY A 71 -23.65 11.53 6.81
C GLY A 71 -22.77 10.41 7.37
N GLY A 72 -22.03 10.72 8.43
CA GLY A 72 -21.79 9.91 9.64
C GLY A 72 -21.36 8.42 9.57
N SER A 73 -21.16 7.80 8.41
CA SER A 73 -20.83 6.39 8.31
C SER A 73 -19.88 6.14 7.14
N LEU A 74 -18.58 6.04 7.44
CA LEU A 74 -17.51 5.48 6.59
C LEU A 74 -17.49 6.02 5.14
N GLY A 75 -17.38 7.34 4.99
CA GLY A 75 -17.50 8.05 3.70
C GLY A 75 -16.22 8.58 3.06
N ALA A 76 -15.02 8.21 3.52
CA ALA A 76 -13.76 8.63 2.91
C ALA A 76 -13.06 7.44 2.23
N GLY A 77 -12.56 7.63 1.01
CA GLY A 77 -11.80 6.59 0.30
C GLY A 77 -10.51 6.21 1.05
N PRO A 78 -9.96 5.00 0.89
CA PRO A 78 -8.72 4.57 1.57
C PRO A 78 -7.54 5.53 1.38
N LEU A 79 -7.46 6.18 0.20
CA LEU A 79 -6.41 7.14 -0.15
C LEU A 79 -6.59 8.49 0.57
N GLU A 80 -7.83 8.94 0.73
CA GLU A 80 -8.16 10.17 1.46
C GLU A 80 -7.88 10.02 2.96
N LEU A 81 -8.17 8.85 3.52
CA LEU A 81 -7.81 8.50 4.90
C LEU A 81 -6.30 8.49 5.14
N LEU A 82 -5.52 8.13 4.12
CA LEU A 82 -4.06 8.24 4.15
C LEU A 82 -3.57 9.67 3.90
N GLY A 83 -4.45 10.64 3.59
CA GLY A 83 -4.05 11.99 3.21
C GLY A 83 -3.27 12.04 1.89
N ILE A 84 -3.39 11.01 1.04
CA ILE A 84 -2.71 10.94 -0.26
C ILE A 84 -3.71 11.36 -1.33
N GLY A 85 -3.44 12.50 -1.97
CA GLY A 85 -4.24 13.00 -3.08
C GLY A 85 -4.04 12.17 -4.36
N PRO A 86 -5.04 12.12 -5.26
CA PRO A 86 -4.89 11.52 -6.59
C PRO A 86 -3.66 12.03 -7.35
N GLU A 87 -3.36 13.32 -7.24
CA GLU A 87 -2.22 13.99 -7.86
C GLU A 87 -0.86 13.45 -7.38
N ASP A 88 -0.72 13.16 -6.09
CA ASP A 88 0.52 12.61 -5.52
C ASP A 88 0.76 11.18 -6.04
N LEU A 89 -0.31 10.39 -6.14
CA LEU A 89 -0.22 9.03 -6.67
C LEU A 89 0.07 9.01 -8.18
N VAL A 90 -0.56 9.91 -8.95
CA VAL A 90 -0.26 10.07 -10.39
C VAL A 90 1.19 10.53 -10.59
N SER A 91 1.67 11.44 -9.75
CA SER A 91 3.08 11.88 -9.77
C SER A 91 4.03 10.71 -9.49
N ALA A 92 3.75 9.90 -8.47
CA ALA A 92 4.54 8.70 -8.15
C ALA A 92 4.51 7.64 -9.26
N ILE A 93 3.34 7.43 -9.89
CA ILE A 93 3.19 6.57 -11.08
C ILE A 93 4.07 7.08 -12.22
N ASN A 94 4.01 8.39 -12.52
CA ASN A 94 4.79 9.00 -13.60
C ASN A 94 6.30 9.00 -13.35
N ALA A 95 6.71 9.12 -12.09
CA ALA A 95 8.11 8.98 -11.68
C ALA A 95 8.60 7.53 -11.85
N THR A 96 7.78 6.55 -11.44
CA THR A 96 8.10 5.13 -11.55
C THR A 96 8.07 4.63 -13.00
N LEU A 97 7.08 5.06 -13.77
CA LEU A 97 6.81 4.67 -15.15
C LEU A 97 6.83 5.90 -16.07
N PRO A 98 8.02 6.44 -16.41
CA PRO A 98 8.11 7.59 -17.30
C PRO A 98 7.52 7.30 -18.68
N VAL A 99 6.90 8.33 -19.29
CA VAL A 99 6.32 8.25 -20.64
C VAL A 99 7.27 7.61 -21.66
N PRO A 100 8.58 7.97 -21.74
CA PRO A 100 9.49 7.34 -22.71
C PRO A 100 9.68 5.84 -22.49
N TRP A 101 9.63 5.37 -21.25
CA TRP A 101 9.76 3.95 -20.92
C TRP A 101 8.52 3.17 -21.33
N VAL A 102 7.33 3.70 -21.01
CA VAL A 102 6.05 3.09 -21.41
C VAL A 102 5.92 3.07 -22.93
N GLN A 103 6.26 4.17 -23.59
CA GLN A 103 6.30 4.25 -25.05
C GLN A 103 7.21 3.15 -25.62
N GLN A 104 8.46 3.04 -25.15
CA GLN A 104 9.37 2.01 -25.64
C GLN A 104 8.83 0.58 -25.44
N ALA A 105 8.24 0.29 -24.27
CA ALA A 105 7.67 -1.01 -23.97
C ALA A 105 6.49 -1.35 -24.88
N VAL A 106 5.54 -0.42 -25.03
CA VAL A 106 4.34 -0.61 -25.87
C VAL A 106 4.69 -0.67 -27.34
N GLU A 107 5.58 0.20 -27.84
CA GLU A 107 6.03 0.16 -29.23
C GLU A 107 6.78 -1.12 -29.57
N HIS A 108 7.56 -1.66 -28.63
CA HIS A 108 8.19 -2.97 -28.80
C HIS A 108 7.13 -4.09 -28.93
N VAL A 109 6.12 -4.11 -28.06
CA VAL A 109 5.01 -5.08 -28.13
C VAL A 109 4.27 -4.96 -29.47
N ILE A 110 3.91 -3.74 -29.88
CA ILE A 110 3.19 -3.48 -31.14
C ILE A 110 4.03 -3.86 -32.35
N SER A 111 5.34 -3.60 -32.32
CA SER A 111 6.25 -3.95 -33.39
C SER A 111 6.38 -5.47 -33.56
N GLU A 112 6.56 -6.19 -32.45
CA GLU A 112 6.70 -7.65 -32.45
C GLU A 112 5.38 -8.34 -32.84
N LEU A 113 4.31 -8.06 -32.10
CA LEU A 113 2.98 -8.63 -32.36
C LEU A 113 2.43 -8.18 -33.72
N GLY A 114 2.56 -6.90 -34.07
CA GLY A 114 2.13 -6.36 -35.35
C GLY A 114 2.86 -7.00 -36.52
N GLY A 115 4.17 -7.25 -36.39
CA GLY A 115 4.94 -7.98 -37.40
C GLY A 115 4.49 -9.44 -37.53
N TYR A 116 4.18 -10.11 -36.42
CA TYR A 116 3.61 -11.46 -36.43
C TYR A 116 2.23 -11.51 -37.11
N MET A 117 1.32 -10.61 -36.73
CA MET A 117 -0.06 -10.54 -37.23
C MET A 117 -0.13 -10.17 -38.72
N THR A 118 0.76 -9.30 -39.18
CA THR A 118 0.82 -8.90 -40.60
C THR A 118 1.57 -9.91 -41.48
N GLY A 119 2.20 -10.92 -40.89
CA GLY A 119 2.99 -11.94 -41.59
C GLY A 119 4.39 -11.45 -42.00
N GLU A 120 4.88 -10.36 -41.42
CA GLU A 120 6.29 -9.93 -41.52
C GLU A 120 7.23 -10.89 -40.78
N ARG A 121 6.76 -11.45 -39.65
CA ARG A 121 7.47 -12.44 -38.84
C ARG A 121 6.61 -13.67 -38.65
N ASP A 122 7.25 -14.84 -38.61
CA ASP A 122 6.55 -16.10 -38.36
C ASP A 122 6.42 -16.39 -36.85
N GLN A 123 7.28 -15.79 -36.01
CA GLN A 123 7.29 -15.88 -34.53
C GLN A 123 7.57 -14.52 -33.90
N PHE A 124 7.26 -14.36 -32.61
CA PHE A 124 7.59 -13.16 -31.84
C PHE A 124 7.89 -13.52 -30.39
N LEU A 125 8.65 -12.65 -29.72
CA LEU A 125 8.89 -12.74 -28.29
C LEU A 125 8.87 -11.32 -27.72
N VAL A 126 7.94 -11.08 -26.80
CA VAL A 126 7.88 -9.84 -26.03
C VAL A 126 8.45 -10.11 -24.65
N THR A 127 9.35 -9.23 -24.19
CA THR A 127 9.86 -9.26 -22.81
C THR A 127 9.85 -7.86 -22.23
N VAL A 128 9.04 -7.64 -21.19
CA VAL A 128 8.97 -6.37 -20.44
C VAL A 128 9.63 -6.57 -19.09
N ARG A 129 10.75 -5.87 -18.87
CA ARG A 129 11.52 -5.94 -17.62
C ARG A 129 11.22 -4.75 -16.73
N PHE A 130 10.84 -5.02 -15.48
CA PHE A 130 10.54 -4.00 -14.48
C PHE A 130 11.70 -3.71 -13.52
N GLY A 131 12.78 -4.50 -13.55
CA GLY A 131 13.88 -4.43 -12.57
C GLY A 131 14.39 -3.01 -12.29
N ASP A 132 14.69 -2.23 -13.33
CA ASP A 132 15.22 -0.85 -13.20
C ASP A 132 14.18 0.14 -12.64
N ARG A 133 12.89 -0.23 -12.64
CA ARG A 133 11.79 0.59 -12.13
C ARG A 133 11.50 0.32 -10.66
N VAL A 134 11.94 -0.82 -10.13
CA VAL A 134 11.59 -1.24 -8.77
C VAL A 134 12.25 -0.37 -7.70
N ASP A 135 13.51 0.05 -7.92
CA ASP A 135 14.20 0.94 -6.98
C ASP A 135 13.55 2.32 -6.93
N VAL A 136 13.04 2.81 -8.09
CA VAL A 136 12.28 4.05 -8.17
C VAL A 136 10.92 3.90 -7.48
N LEU A 137 10.20 2.80 -7.73
CA LEU A 137 8.93 2.49 -7.07
C LEU A 137 9.08 2.47 -5.54
N SER A 138 10.14 1.82 -5.03
CA SER A 138 10.43 1.78 -3.60
C SER A 138 10.65 3.18 -3.02
N THR A 139 11.39 4.02 -3.75
CA THR A 139 11.67 5.40 -3.34
C THR A 139 10.40 6.24 -3.31
N GLU A 140 9.56 6.15 -4.35
CA GLU A 140 8.29 6.87 -4.42
C GLU A 140 7.30 6.37 -3.35
N PHE A 141 7.22 5.06 -3.11
CA PHE A 141 6.38 4.48 -2.07
C PHE A 141 6.76 4.98 -0.67
N LYS A 142 8.05 4.98 -0.33
CA LYS A 142 8.55 5.56 0.92
C LYS A 142 8.19 7.05 1.03
N SER A 143 8.40 7.80 -0.05
CA SER A 143 8.09 9.24 -0.10
C SER A 143 6.61 9.52 0.11
N LEU A 144 5.72 8.71 -0.47
CA LEU A 144 4.27 8.82 -0.28
C LEU A 144 3.90 8.56 1.18
N ILE A 145 4.42 7.49 1.79
CA ILE A 145 4.08 7.14 3.18
C ILE A 145 4.58 8.20 4.16
N LEU A 146 5.79 8.75 3.96
CA LEU A 146 6.31 9.83 4.80
C LEU A 146 5.53 11.15 4.69
N ARG A 147 4.85 11.37 3.56
CA ARG A 147 3.95 12.53 3.36
C ARG A 147 2.52 12.27 3.80
N SER A 148 2.18 11.01 4.05
CA SER A 148 0.83 10.56 4.37
C SER A 148 0.49 10.72 5.87
N ASN A 149 -0.80 10.61 6.17
CA ASN A 149 -1.33 10.47 7.52
C ASN A 149 -1.33 9.01 8.00
N ALA A 150 -0.47 8.15 7.44
CA ALA A 150 -0.41 6.73 7.81
C ALA A 150 -0.19 6.51 9.31
N TYR A 151 0.64 7.34 9.97
CA TYR A 151 0.83 7.26 11.42
C TYR A 151 -0.49 7.42 12.17
N ASP A 152 -1.22 8.51 11.91
CA ASP A 152 -2.49 8.79 12.60
C ASP A 152 -3.54 7.71 12.29
N LEU A 153 -3.61 7.27 11.03
CA LEU A 153 -4.52 6.19 10.61
C LEU A 153 -4.22 4.87 11.32
N ILE A 154 -2.93 4.49 11.44
CA ILE A 154 -2.52 3.27 12.15
C ILE A 154 -2.97 3.34 13.61
N PHE A 155 -2.74 4.50 14.24
CA PHE A 155 -3.14 4.72 15.62
C PHE A 155 -4.66 4.62 15.81
N ASP A 156 -5.43 5.29 14.96
CA ASP A 156 -6.90 5.31 15.08
C ASP A 156 -7.54 3.97 14.74
N ARG A 157 -7.01 3.24 13.76
CA ARG A 157 -7.61 1.98 13.26
C ARG A 157 -7.14 0.72 13.97
N PHE A 158 -5.89 0.68 14.41
CA PHE A 158 -5.29 -0.54 14.93
C PHE A 158 -4.86 -0.40 16.39
N VAL A 159 -4.16 0.67 16.75
CA VAL A 159 -3.65 0.83 18.11
C VAL A 159 -4.75 1.17 19.10
N SER A 160 -5.62 2.13 18.78
CA SER A 160 -6.69 2.60 19.66
C SER A 160 -7.66 1.48 20.06
N PRO A 161 -8.23 0.70 19.11
CA PRO A 161 -9.10 -0.44 19.49
C PRO A 161 -8.39 -1.48 20.35
N LEU A 162 -7.12 -1.77 20.04
CA LEU A 162 -6.33 -2.73 20.80
C LEU A 162 -6.09 -2.23 22.23
N VAL A 163 -5.76 -0.95 22.42
CA VAL A 163 -5.58 -0.33 23.75
C VAL A 163 -6.89 -0.38 24.55
N ALA A 164 -8.02 -0.05 23.92
CA ALA A 164 -9.32 -0.08 24.57
C ALA A 164 -9.70 -1.48 25.06
N GLU A 165 -9.51 -2.50 24.20
CA GLU A 165 -9.86 -3.88 24.51
C GLU A 165 -8.88 -4.52 25.52
N THR A 166 -7.58 -4.41 25.26
CA THR A 166 -6.57 -5.18 26.01
C THR A 166 -6.08 -4.48 27.27
N VAL A 167 -5.88 -3.17 27.22
CA VAL A 167 -5.26 -2.41 28.33
C VAL A 167 -6.33 -1.85 29.26
N VAL A 168 -7.31 -1.13 28.72
CA VAL A 168 -8.40 -0.54 29.52
C VAL A 168 -9.39 -1.62 29.95
N GLY A 169 -9.77 -2.54 29.06
CA GLY A 169 -10.70 -3.63 29.36
C GLY A 169 -10.20 -4.63 30.40
N SER A 170 -8.88 -4.77 30.57
CA SER A 170 -8.26 -5.71 31.51
C SER A 170 -7.64 -5.04 32.74
N MET A 171 -7.80 -3.72 32.89
CA MET A 171 -7.16 -2.99 33.99
C MET A 171 -7.82 -3.32 35.34
N PRO A 172 -7.05 -3.41 36.44
CA PRO A 172 -7.62 -3.47 37.78
C PRO A 172 -8.53 -2.26 38.03
N VAL A 173 -9.69 -2.49 38.65
CA VAL A 173 -10.74 -1.47 38.88
C VAL A 173 -10.22 -0.24 39.64
N GLU A 174 -9.13 -0.35 40.40
CA GLU A 174 -8.55 0.76 41.15
C GLU A 174 -7.65 1.72 40.33
N LEU A 175 -7.29 1.39 39.08
CA LEU A 175 -6.56 2.29 38.20
C LEU A 175 -7.55 3.15 37.40
N ASP A 176 -7.85 4.35 37.89
CA ASP A 176 -8.71 5.33 37.21
C ASP A 176 -7.98 5.99 36.02
N LEU A 177 -7.70 5.18 34.99
CA LEU A 177 -7.07 5.61 33.74
C LEU A 177 -8.08 5.58 32.60
N THR A 178 -8.17 6.69 31.89
CA THR A 178 -8.99 6.78 30.67
C THR A 178 -8.23 6.26 29.46
N GLU A 179 -8.97 5.74 28.47
CA GLU A 179 -8.43 5.31 27.17
C GLU A 179 -7.57 6.41 26.51
N GLN A 180 -8.01 7.67 26.60
CA GLN A 180 -7.29 8.81 26.04
C GLN A 180 -5.93 9.04 26.73
N GLN A 181 -5.84 8.84 28.05
CA GLN A 181 -4.58 8.99 28.77
C GLN A 181 -3.58 7.88 28.40
N VAL A 182 -4.06 6.65 28.26
CA VAL A 182 -3.22 5.52 27.84
C VAL A 182 -2.76 5.72 26.39
N LEU A 183 -3.67 6.06 25.48
CA LEU A 183 -3.36 6.29 24.06
C LEU A 183 -2.34 7.43 23.89
N ALA A 184 -2.51 8.54 24.61
CA ALA A 184 -1.55 9.65 24.59
C ALA A 184 -0.16 9.23 25.11
N SER A 185 -0.11 8.28 26.04
CA SER A 185 1.16 7.74 26.55
C SER A 185 1.81 6.84 25.51
N VAL A 186 1.05 5.96 24.84
CA VAL A 186 1.55 5.14 23.72
C VAL A 186 2.11 6.02 22.60
N GLN A 187 1.43 7.11 22.23
CA GLN A 187 1.91 8.07 21.23
C GLN A 187 3.22 8.76 21.63
N ARG A 188 3.45 9.00 22.94
CA ARG A 188 4.73 9.54 23.43
C ARG A 188 5.85 8.51 23.43
N ILE A 189 5.53 7.23 23.63
CA ILE A 189 6.50 6.12 23.57
C ILE A 189 6.95 5.91 22.12
N THR A 190 6.00 5.85 21.19
CA THR A 190 6.25 5.61 19.76
C THR A 190 5.87 6.83 18.93
N PRO A 191 6.61 7.95 19.05
CA PRO A 191 6.32 9.15 18.30
C PRO A 191 6.58 8.94 16.81
N ARG A 192 5.97 9.81 15.99
CA ARG A 192 6.02 9.76 14.53
C ARG A 192 7.46 9.70 13.99
N ASP A 193 8.36 10.51 14.53
CA ASP A 193 9.77 10.56 14.14
C ASP A 193 10.56 9.28 14.45
N TRP A 194 10.04 8.43 15.34
CA TRP A 194 10.57 7.09 15.58
C TRP A 194 9.92 6.02 14.68
N VAL A 195 8.61 6.08 14.46
CA VAL A 195 7.85 5.08 13.66
C VAL A 195 8.20 5.16 12.16
N GLU A 196 8.26 6.38 11.61
CA GLU A 196 8.49 6.61 10.18
C GLU A 196 9.81 5.97 9.67
N PRO A 197 10.96 6.10 10.37
CA PRO A 197 12.18 5.38 10.00
C PRO A 197 12.04 3.85 10.02
N GLN A 198 11.24 3.27 10.93
CA GLN A 198 11.04 1.81 10.98
C GLN A 198 10.33 1.34 9.72
N PHE A 199 9.32 2.10 9.27
CA PHE A 199 8.63 1.81 8.01
C PHE A 199 9.58 1.85 6.81
N VAL A 200 10.40 2.89 6.70
CA VAL A 200 11.38 3.02 5.61
C VAL A 200 12.35 1.84 5.60
N SER A 201 12.85 1.45 6.78
CA SER A 201 13.72 0.28 6.96
C SER A 201 13.02 -1.03 6.55
N ALA A 202 11.77 -1.22 6.98
CA ALA A 202 10.98 -2.39 6.60
C ALA A 202 10.81 -2.51 5.08
N VAL A 203 10.54 -1.41 4.39
CA VAL A 203 10.48 -1.40 2.92
C VAL A 203 11.83 -1.79 2.31
N ASP A 204 12.95 -1.27 2.82
CA ASP A 204 14.30 -1.64 2.35
C ASP A 204 14.62 -3.13 2.50
N ILE A 205 14.06 -3.78 3.51
CA ILE A 205 14.22 -5.21 3.79
C ILE A 205 13.29 -6.07 2.92
N VAL A 206 12.03 -5.64 2.75
CA VAL A 206 11.00 -6.39 2.01
C VAL A 206 11.18 -6.31 0.49
N MET A 207 11.69 -5.19 -0.03
CA MET A 207 11.82 -5.00 -1.49
C MET A 207 12.77 -6.00 -2.18
N PRO A 208 13.94 -6.37 -1.61
CA PRO A 208 14.77 -7.47 -2.13
C PRO A 208 14.02 -8.80 -2.23
N TYR A 209 13.16 -9.12 -1.26
CA TYR A 209 12.33 -10.32 -1.30
C TYR A 209 11.31 -10.26 -2.44
N LEU A 210 10.58 -9.15 -2.57
CA LEU A 210 9.61 -8.93 -3.64
C LEU A 210 10.23 -8.90 -5.04
N THR A 211 11.51 -8.55 -5.15
CA THR A 211 12.27 -8.57 -6.42
C THR A 211 12.97 -9.89 -6.70
N GLY A 212 12.82 -10.90 -5.83
CA GLY A 212 13.49 -12.19 -5.99
C GLY A 212 15.01 -12.14 -5.76
N LYS A 213 15.53 -11.06 -5.16
CA LYS A 213 16.96 -10.95 -4.78
C LYS A 213 17.26 -11.75 -3.50
N THR A 214 16.25 -11.96 -2.64
CA THR A 214 16.32 -12.80 -1.43
C THR A 214 15.15 -13.78 -1.38
N GLU A 215 15.35 -14.92 -0.73
CA GLU A 215 14.33 -15.97 -0.60
C GLU A 215 13.31 -15.70 0.51
N GLY A 216 13.72 -14.98 1.55
CA GLY A 216 12.91 -14.54 2.68
C GLY A 216 13.37 -13.18 3.19
N PHE A 217 12.74 -12.69 4.25
CA PHE A 217 13.15 -11.47 4.93
C PHE A 217 12.82 -11.52 6.43
N GLU A 218 13.52 -10.68 7.19
CA GLU A 218 13.31 -10.53 8.63
C GLU A 218 13.41 -9.04 8.98
N VAL A 219 12.30 -8.43 9.35
CA VAL A 219 12.24 -7.04 9.83
C VAL A 219 12.35 -7.06 11.35
N VAL A 220 13.36 -6.40 11.89
CA VAL A 220 13.56 -6.26 13.35
C VAL A 220 13.31 -4.81 13.75
N ILE A 221 12.28 -4.59 14.57
CA ILE A 221 11.97 -3.28 15.15
C ILE A 221 12.60 -3.18 16.54
N PRO A 222 13.62 -2.32 16.73
CA PRO A 222 14.31 -2.17 18.01
C PRO A 222 13.44 -1.45 19.04
N LEU A 223 13.27 -2.05 20.23
CA LEU A 223 12.46 -1.49 21.32
C LEU A 223 13.29 -0.98 22.51
N ASP A 224 14.60 -1.20 22.50
CA ASP A 224 15.53 -0.85 23.57
C ASP A 224 15.42 0.62 23.99
N GLY A 225 15.47 1.55 23.03
CA GLY A 225 15.33 2.99 23.28
C GLY A 225 13.92 3.44 23.66
N ARG A 226 12.91 2.56 23.53
CA ARG A 226 11.52 2.84 23.88
C ARG A 226 11.17 2.44 25.31
N VAL A 227 11.91 1.49 25.90
CA VAL A 227 11.65 1.03 27.28
C VAL A 227 11.84 2.15 28.29
N GLU A 228 12.92 2.92 28.20
CA GLU A 228 13.16 4.03 29.14
C GLU A 228 12.06 5.09 29.04
N VAL A 229 11.59 5.42 27.83
CA VAL A 229 10.46 6.33 27.61
C VAL A 229 9.17 5.73 28.18
N GLY A 230 8.92 4.45 27.93
CA GLY A 230 7.77 3.72 28.46
C GLY A 230 7.71 3.71 29.97
N LEU A 231 8.83 3.49 30.66
CA LEU A 231 8.90 3.51 32.12
C LEU A 231 8.58 4.91 32.67
N GLN A 232 9.03 5.98 32.01
CA GLN A 232 8.68 7.35 32.42
C GLN A 232 7.19 7.64 32.24
N GLU A 233 6.58 7.17 31.14
CA GLU A 233 5.15 7.29 30.89
C GLU A 233 4.32 6.51 31.91
N VAL A 234 4.74 5.28 32.25
CA VAL A 234 4.09 4.47 33.30
C VAL A 234 4.14 5.21 34.64
N LYS A 235 5.30 5.75 35.06
CA LYS A 235 5.40 6.58 36.27
C LYS A 235 4.48 7.80 36.22
N GLY A 236 4.37 8.46 35.06
CA GLY A 236 3.45 9.57 34.84
C GLY A 236 1.97 9.17 35.00
N LEU A 237 1.58 8.01 34.48
CA LEU A 237 0.23 7.47 34.62
C LEU A 237 -0.09 7.09 36.07
N LEU A 238 0.85 6.48 36.79
CA LEU A 238 0.70 6.12 38.20
C LEU A 238 0.53 7.35 39.10
N ARG A 239 1.30 8.41 38.86
CA ARG A 239 1.14 9.72 39.54
C ARG A 239 -0.25 10.31 39.31
N THR A 240 -0.74 10.22 38.07
CA THR A 240 -2.02 10.85 37.68
C THR A 240 -3.23 10.10 38.23
N SER A 241 -3.16 8.77 38.26
CA SER A 241 -4.22 7.90 38.77
C SER A 241 -4.26 7.77 40.29
N GLY A 242 -3.24 8.27 41.01
CA GLY A 242 -3.13 8.08 42.46
C GLY A 242 -2.88 6.61 42.86
N ALA A 243 -2.41 5.79 41.92
CA ALA A 243 -2.31 4.34 42.07
C ALA A 243 -1.24 3.86 43.07
N TYR A 244 -0.32 4.74 43.48
CA TYR A 244 0.78 4.39 44.37
C TYR A 244 0.33 3.81 45.71
N GLU A 245 -0.80 4.28 46.25
CA GLU A 245 -1.37 3.76 47.49
C GLU A 245 -1.86 2.31 47.33
N SER A 246 -2.52 2.00 46.20
CA SER A 246 -2.94 0.63 45.85
C SER A 246 -1.75 -0.28 45.57
N LEU A 247 -0.71 0.26 44.92
CA LEU A 247 0.55 -0.45 44.69
C LEU A 247 1.26 -0.77 46.01
N TYR A 248 1.23 0.11 47.02
CA TYR A 248 1.77 -0.22 48.35
C TYR A 248 1.09 -1.46 48.92
N ASP A 249 -0.24 -1.48 48.92
CA ASP A 249 -1.03 -2.56 49.54
C ASP A 249 -0.83 -3.91 48.82
N ARG A 250 -0.48 -3.90 47.53
CA ARG A 250 -0.26 -5.11 46.72
C ARG A 250 1.19 -5.53 46.59
N LEU A 251 2.14 -4.60 46.61
CA LEU A 251 3.57 -4.87 46.42
C LEU A 251 4.33 -4.89 47.73
N ILE A 252 4.20 -3.83 48.53
CA ILE A 252 5.04 -3.61 49.70
C ILE A 252 4.43 -4.28 50.93
N GLY A 253 3.11 -4.18 51.09
CA GLY A 253 2.37 -4.78 52.21
C GLY A 253 2.64 -6.28 52.39
N PRO A 254 2.49 -7.12 51.34
CA PRO A 254 2.77 -8.55 51.43
C PRO A 254 4.23 -8.87 51.75
N LEU A 255 5.19 -8.17 51.14
CA LEU A 255 6.62 -8.39 51.42
C LEU A 255 7.00 -8.02 52.86
N VAL A 256 6.42 -6.94 53.37
CA VAL A 256 6.54 -6.58 54.79
C VAL A 256 5.96 -7.71 55.62
N TYR A 257 4.74 -8.16 55.34
CA TYR A 257 4.07 -9.22 56.09
C TYR A 257 4.85 -10.54 56.12
N GLU A 258 5.37 -11.01 54.98
CA GLU A 258 6.19 -12.22 54.90
C GLU A 258 7.52 -12.10 55.65
N SER A 259 8.05 -10.88 55.76
CA SER A 259 9.26 -10.61 56.54
C SER A 259 9.01 -10.55 58.06
N LEU A 260 7.75 -10.41 58.50
CA LEU A 260 7.39 -10.43 59.91
C LEU A 260 7.39 -11.89 60.40
N GLY A 261 8.26 -12.19 61.36
CA GLY A 261 8.46 -13.53 61.91
C GLY A 261 7.34 -14.06 62.83
N GLY A 262 6.11 -13.52 62.72
CA GLY A 262 4.95 -13.85 63.53
C GLY A 262 4.68 -12.89 64.69
N SER A 263 3.60 -13.18 65.44
CA SER A 263 3.09 -12.30 66.50
C SER A 263 4.05 -12.10 67.69
N ILE A 264 4.11 -10.87 68.17
CA ILE A 264 4.95 -10.44 69.29
C ILE A 264 4.14 -10.55 70.58
N ARG A 265 4.60 -11.40 71.50
CA ARG A 265 4.04 -11.45 72.86
C ARG A 265 4.73 -10.43 73.74
N LEU A 266 3.98 -9.41 74.12
CA LEU A 266 4.41 -8.40 75.07
C LEU A 266 4.05 -8.81 76.51
N PRO A 267 4.68 -8.18 77.52
CA PRO A 267 4.30 -8.38 78.91
C PRO A 267 2.80 -8.15 79.15
N TYR A 268 2.26 -8.74 80.23
CA TYR A 268 0.86 -8.61 80.66
C TYR A 268 -0.19 -9.17 79.69
N GLY A 269 0.22 -10.03 78.75
CA GLY A 269 -0.69 -10.78 77.89
C GLY A 269 -1.13 -10.04 76.62
N ILE A 270 -0.56 -8.86 76.35
CA ILE A 270 -0.75 -8.13 75.09
C ILE A 270 -0.05 -8.90 73.97
N MET A 271 -0.76 -9.17 72.88
CA MET A 271 -0.18 -9.76 71.68
C MET A 271 -0.34 -8.79 70.53
N LEU A 272 0.76 -8.39 69.91
CA LEU A 272 0.74 -7.67 68.65
C LEU A 272 0.83 -8.69 67.52
N ASP A 273 -0.18 -8.75 66.66
CA ASP A 273 -0.15 -9.61 65.49
C ASP A 273 0.49 -8.91 64.27
N ASP A 274 0.75 -9.70 63.23
CA ASP A 274 1.40 -9.20 62.00
C ASP A 274 0.50 -8.17 61.27
N GLN A 275 -0.81 -8.24 61.46
CA GLN A 275 -1.76 -7.31 60.85
C GLN A 275 -1.71 -5.94 61.52
N GLU A 276 -1.60 -5.89 62.85
CA GLU A 276 -1.41 -4.66 63.62
C GLU A 276 -0.07 -3.99 63.30
N ILE A 277 0.99 -4.79 63.16
CA ILE A 277 2.33 -4.28 62.78
C ILE A 277 2.31 -3.73 61.34
N ALA A 278 1.72 -4.45 60.39
CA ALA A 278 1.59 -4.00 59.00
C ALA A 278 0.71 -2.75 58.88
N ALA A 279 -0.39 -2.66 59.64
CA ALA A 279 -1.24 -1.49 59.69
C ALA A 279 -0.52 -0.25 60.24
N ALA A 280 0.28 -0.42 61.30
CA ALA A 280 1.10 0.67 61.84
C ALA A 280 2.14 1.17 60.81
N LEU A 281 2.81 0.25 60.11
CA LEU A 281 3.75 0.59 59.03
C LEU A 281 3.05 1.32 57.87
N ARG A 282 1.83 0.90 57.51
CA ARG A 282 1.01 1.55 56.48
C ARG A 282 0.62 2.97 56.88
N GLU A 283 0.22 3.17 58.13
CA GLU A 283 -0.23 4.45 58.66
C GLU A 283 0.87 5.52 58.63
N VAL A 284 2.12 5.12 58.90
CA VAL A 284 3.24 6.06 58.99
C VAL A 284 4.02 6.25 57.68
N ALA A 285 3.68 5.51 56.63
CA ALA A 285 4.29 5.63 55.31
C ALA A 285 3.75 6.89 54.59
N PRO A 286 4.56 7.95 54.42
CA PRO A 286 4.08 9.15 53.74
C PRO A 286 3.93 8.90 52.22
N PRO A 287 2.95 9.52 51.54
CA PRO A 287 2.72 9.31 50.11
C PRO A 287 3.95 9.54 49.24
N GLU A 288 4.79 10.53 49.60
CA GLU A 288 6.05 10.83 48.89
C GLU A 288 7.06 9.67 48.95
N TRP A 289 7.11 8.97 50.09
CA TRP A 289 7.99 7.80 50.26
C TRP A 289 7.45 6.60 49.49
N ILE A 290 6.13 6.38 49.49
CA ILE A 290 5.48 5.30 48.72
C ILE A 290 5.74 5.49 47.24
N GLN A 291 5.49 6.71 46.73
CA GLN A 291 5.76 7.06 45.35
C GLN A 291 7.24 6.87 45.00
N GLY A 292 8.16 7.42 45.81
CA GLY A 292 9.60 7.30 45.56
C GLY A 292 10.07 5.84 45.52
N THR A 293 9.55 5.01 46.42
CA THR A 293 9.86 3.58 46.47
C THR A 293 9.35 2.83 45.23
N ALA A 294 8.09 3.07 44.84
CA ALA A 294 7.51 2.44 43.66
C ALA A 294 8.25 2.85 42.38
N GLU A 295 8.58 4.14 42.24
CA GLU A 295 9.35 4.64 41.10
C GLU A 295 10.77 4.08 41.07
N GLN A 296 11.41 3.90 42.24
CA GLN A 296 12.71 3.25 42.35
C GLN A 296 12.66 1.79 41.89
N ILE A 297 11.66 1.01 42.32
CA ILE A 297 11.46 -0.38 41.85
C ILE A 297 11.31 -0.41 40.32
N ILE A 298 10.53 0.51 39.75
CA ILE A 298 10.38 0.64 38.29
C ILE A 298 11.72 0.93 37.61
N ASP A 299 12.50 1.89 38.12
CA ASP A 299 13.77 2.30 37.53
C ASP A 299 14.85 1.21 37.64
N ASP A 300 14.95 0.55 38.80
CA ASP A 300 15.89 -0.53 39.04
C ASP A 300 15.52 -1.80 38.24
N SER A 301 14.24 -1.97 37.86
CA SER A 301 13.79 -3.07 36.98
C SER A 301 14.18 -2.86 35.51
N ALA A 302 14.52 -1.63 35.11
CA ALA A 302 14.79 -1.28 33.72
C ALA A 302 15.95 -2.10 33.10
N PRO A 303 17.13 -2.27 33.75
CA PRO A 303 18.21 -3.10 33.23
C PRO A 303 17.81 -4.56 33.04
N PHE A 304 16.95 -5.08 33.92
CA PHE A 304 16.43 -6.43 33.82
C PHE A 304 15.49 -6.57 32.61
N LEU A 305 14.49 -5.69 32.47
CA LEU A 305 13.58 -5.67 31.33
C LEU A 305 14.29 -5.44 29.98
N MET A 306 15.38 -4.67 29.98
CA MET A 306 16.24 -4.46 28.82
C MET A 306 17.15 -5.65 28.49
N GLY A 307 17.15 -6.71 29.30
CA GLY A 307 18.05 -7.85 29.11
C GLY A 307 19.53 -7.55 29.40
N LYS A 308 19.84 -6.39 30.02
CA LYS A 308 21.20 -6.01 30.44
C LYS A 308 21.63 -6.70 31.73
N SER A 309 20.67 -7.17 32.53
CA SER A 309 20.87 -7.97 33.74
C SER A 309 19.93 -9.20 33.73
N ASP A 310 20.40 -10.32 34.26
CA ASP A 310 19.62 -11.57 34.39
C ASP A 310 18.74 -11.63 35.63
N SER A 311 19.02 -10.79 36.63
CA SER A 311 18.27 -10.68 37.87
C SER A 311 18.03 -9.23 38.24
N PHE A 312 17.08 -9.00 39.12
CA PHE A 312 16.63 -7.71 39.59
C PHE A 312 16.59 -7.71 41.12
N ASN A 313 17.21 -6.71 41.75
CA ASN A 313 17.13 -6.56 43.20
C ASN A 313 17.07 -5.09 43.63
N THR A 314 15.92 -4.67 44.14
CA THR A 314 15.75 -3.35 44.75
C THR A 314 15.72 -3.47 46.26
N THR A 315 16.61 -2.76 46.94
CA THR A 315 16.58 -2.66 48.40
C THR A 315 15.74 -1.45 48.81
N VAL A 316 14.62 -1.71 49.49
CA VAL A 316 13.74 -0.68 50.04
C VAL A 316 14.08 -0.45 51.50
N SER A 317 14.50 0.76 51.86
CA SER A 317 14.80 1.11 53.26
C SER A 317 13.52 1.41 54.04
N LEU A 318 13.34 0.71 55.16
CA LEU A 318 12.25 0.92 56.10
C LEU A 318 12.69 1.70 57.35
N THR A 319 13.94 2.15 57.44
CA THR A 319 14.53 2.70 58.68
C THR A 319 13.68 3.85 59.28
N ASP A 320 13.34 4.84 58.47
CA ASP A 320 12.56 6.01 58.92
C ASP A 320 11.09 5.66 59.20
N ILE A 321 10.52 4.76 58.41
CA ILE A 321 9.14 4.27 58.56
C ILE A 321 9.03 3.46 59.85
N LYS A 322 9.96 2.54 60.07
CA LYS A 322 10.09 1.72 61.29
C LYS A 322 10.17 2.58 62.54
N ALA A 323 11.02 3.61 62.55
CA ALA A 323 11.14 4.51 63.69
C ALA A 323 9.81 5.19 64.05
N LYS A 324 9.01 5.58 63.05
CA LYS A 324 7.68 6.16 63.25
C LYS A 324 6.63 5.12 63.64
N ALA A 325 6.67 3.93 63.03
CA ALA A 325 5.74 2.84 63.32
C ALA A 325 5.87 2.33 64.76
N VAL A 326 7.10 2.30 65.30
CA VAL A 326 7.33 1.97 66.72
C VAL A 326 6.57 2.92 67.65
N LEU A 327 6.53 4.22 67.34
CA LEU A 327 5.77 5.20 68.13
C LEU A 327 4.26 4.94 68.09
N VAL A 328 3.72 4.56 66.93
CA VAL A 328 2.29 4.21 66.78
C VAL A 328 1.94 2.92 67.53
N LEU A 329 2.83 1.92 67.47
CA LEU A 329 2.66 0.67 68.19
C LEU A 329 2.79 0.86 69.71
N GLU A 330 3.68 1.75 70.18
CA GLU A 330 3.76 2.13 71.59
C GLU A 330 2.47 2.77 72.10
N ASP A 331 1.84 3.65 71.31
CA ASP A 331 0.54 4.25 71.67
C ASP A 331 -0.59 3.20 71.69
N THR A 332 -0.60 2.30 70.71
CA THR A 332 -1.56 1.18 70.63
C THR A 332 -1.48 0.29 71.86
N VAL A 333 -0.26 -0.14 72.23
CA VAL A 333 -0.02 -0.98 73.41
C VAL A 333 -0.37 -0.24 74.70
N SER A 334 -0.10 1.06 74.78
CA SER A 334 -0.47 1.90 75.93
C SER A 334 -1.98 1.98 76.13
N ARG A 335 -2.74 2.09 75.03
CA ARG A 335 -4.21 2.07 75.05
C ARG A 335 -4.73 0.71 75.52
N GLU A 336 -4.25 -0.39 74.96
CA GLU A 336 -4.66 -1.73 75.38
C GLU A 336 -4.33 -2.02 76.84
N LEU A 337 -3.15 -1.60 77.31
CA LEU A 337 -2.78 -1.71 78.71
C LEU A 337 -3.77 -0.95 79.62
N THR A 338 -4.21 0.23 79.19
CA THR A 338 -5.18 1.02 79.94
C THR A 338 -6.52 0.29 80.06
N GLU A 339 -6.99 -0.31 78.96
CA GLU A 339 -8.21 -1.11 78.93
C GLU A 339 -8.10 -2.36 79.84
N ILE A 340 -6.97 -3.06 79.80
CA ILE A 340 -6.69 -4.19 80.68
C ILE A 340 -6.73 -3.75 82.15
N VAL A 341 -6.04 -2.66 82.51
CA VAL A 341 -5.99 -2.17 83.90
C VAL A 341 -7.35 -1.67 84.39
N ASP A 342 -8.16 -1.03 83.54
CA ASP A 342 -9.51 -0.56 83.88
C ASP A 342 -10.48 -1.73 84.12
N SER A 343 -10.25 -2.88 83.46
CA SER A 343 -11.05 -4.09 83.63
C SER A 343 -10.73 -4.89 84.91
N LEU A 344 -9.70 -4.52 85.67
CA LEU A 344 -9.24 -5.27 86.83
C LEU A 344 -10.16 -5.08 88.05
N PRO A 345 -10.51 -6.16 88.77
CA PRO A 345 -11.22 -6.05 90.05
C PRO A 345 -10.31 -5.45 91.14
N ASN A 346 -10.87 -4.76 92.14
CA ASN A 346 -10.08 -4.23 93.25
C ASN A 346 -9.53 -5.37 94.16
N CYS A 347 -8.23 -5.34 94.46
CA CYS A 347 -7.59 -6.29 95.37
C CYS A 347 -8.08 -6.09 96.81
N GLN A 348 -8.20 -7.17 97.59
CA GLN A 348 -8.34 -7.08 99.05
C GLN A 348 -6.94 -7.08 99.70
N ASN A 349 -6.58 -5.99 100.38
CA ASN A 349 -5.44 -5.88 101.29
C ASN A 349 -4.04 -6.02 100.67
N ILE A 350 -3.85 -5.65 99.40
CA ILE A 350 -2.54 -5.61 98.73
C ILE A 350 -2.20 -4.16 98.42
N SER A 351 -0.98 -3.73 98.79
CA SER A 351 -0.47 -2.39 98.47
C SER A 351 0.38 -2.40 97.20
N LEU A 352 0.43 -1.26 96.49
CA LEU A 352 1.20 -1.07 95.26
C LEU A 352 2.68 -1.42 95.45
N GLN A 353 3.26 -1.10 96.60
CA GLN A 353 4.67 -1.43 96.89
C GLN A 353 4.94 -2.94 96.97
N GLN A 354 3.97 -3.74 97.43
CA GLN A 354 4.12 -5.20 97.47
C GLN A 354 4.08 -5.81 96.05
N ILE A 355 3.26 -5.26 95.16
CA ILE A 355 3.20 -5.68 93.76
C ILE A 355 4.47 -5.27 93.01
N LEU A 356 4.99 -4.06 93.24
CA LEU A 356 6.24 -3.63 92.60
C LEU A 356 7.46 -4.43 93.09
N ALA A 357 7.46 -4.87 94.35
CA ALA A 357 8.52 -5.70 94.93
C ALA A 357 8.56 -7.13 94.39
N SER A 358 7.43 -7.68 93.89
CA SER A 358 7.39 -9.00 93.25
C SER A 358 7.91 -9.00 91.81
N GLY A 359 8.31 -7.83 91.29
CA GLY A 359 8.95 -7.71 89.99
C GLY A 359 8.01 -7.82 88.79
N LEU A 360 6.70 -7.95 89.00
CA LEU A 360 5.67 -7.92 87.95
C LEU A 360 5.94 -8.89 86.78
N GLN A 361 6.46 -10.09 87.06
CA GLN A 361 6.82 -11.08 86.02
C GLN A 361 5.62 -11.88 85.46
N GLY A 362 4.37 -11.46 85.73
CA GLY A 362 3.15 -12.16 85.31
C GLY A 362 1.95 -11.22 85.15
N SER A 363 0.81 -11.77 84.72
CA SER A 363 -0.45 -11.03 84.56
C SER A 363 -0.89 -10.40 85.89
N ILE A 364 -1.37 -9.16 85.85
CA ILE A 364 -1.92 -8.48 87.02
C ILE A 364 -3.37 -8.92 87.17
N GLU A 365 -3.72 -9.46 88.33
CA GLU A 365 -5.06 -10.04 88.57
C GLU A 365 -6.04 -9.06 89.23
N CYS A 366 -5.55 -7.96 89.83
CA CYS A 366 -6.40 -6.99 90.53
C CYS A 366 -5.72 -5.62 90.73
N LEU A 367 -6.52 -4.56 90.99
CA LEU A 367 -6.08 -3.19 91.25
C LEU A 367 -5.75 -2.97 92.76
N PRO A 368 -4.54 -2.53 93.14
CA PRO A 368 -4.18 -2.26 94.54
C PRO A 368 -5.04 -1.19 95.20
N THR A 369 -5.36 -1.39 96.49
CA THR A 369 -6.21 -0.51 97.30
C THR A 369 -5.70 0.93 97.50
N ASP A 370 -4.39 1.15 97.30
CA ASP A 370 -3.69 2.43 97.47
C ASP A 370 -3.29 3.08 96.13
N SER A 371 -3.79 2.56 95.01
CA SER A 371 -3.44 3.05 93.67
C SER A 371 -4.68 3.43 92.86
N SER A 372 -4.52 4.36 91.93
CA SER A 372 -5.52 4.62 90.88
C SER A 372 -5.14 3.89 89.61
N VAL A 373 -6.12 3.60 88.75
CA VAL A 373 -5.92 3.10 87.37
C VAL A 373 -4.81 3.90 86.69
N ARG A 374 -4.87 5.23 86.74
CA ARG A 374 -3.88 6.12 86.13
C ARG A 374 -2.45 5.96 86.69
N GLU A 375 -2.30 5.72 87.99
CA GLU A 375 -0.98 5.54 88.62
C GLU A 375 -0.38 4.18 88.26
N LEU A 376 -1.19 3.12 88.25
CA LEU A 376 -0.74 1.78 87.89
C LEU A 376 -0.41 1.70 86.39
N THR A 377 -1.27 2.23 85.52
CA THR A 377 -1.03 2.31 84.07
C THR A 377 0.26 3.06 83.75
N ARG A 378 0.58 4.16 84.47
CA ARG A 378 1.83 4.89 84.26
C ARG A 378 3.07 4.04 84.56
N ILE A 379 3.07 3.33 85.69
CA ILE A 379 4.22 2.52 86.12
C ILE A 379 4.41 1.29 85.22
N LEU A 380 3.32 0.68 84.77
CA LEU A 380 3.35 -0.44 83.84
C LEU A 380 3.73 0.03 82.43
N GLY A 381 3.18 1.17 82.00
CA GLY A 381 3.44 1.79 80.70
C GLY A 381 4.92 2.06 80.47
N ASP A 382 5.64 2.64 81.45
CA ASP A 382 7.08 2.89 81.34
C ASP A 382 7.89 1.59 81.15
N ARG A 383 7.45 0.47 81.76
CA ARG A 383 8.10 -0.84 81.62
C ARG A 383 7.77 -1.51 80.30
N ILE A 384 6.52 -1.37 79.84
CA ILE A 384 6.08 -1.92 78.57
C ILE A 384 6.71 -1.15 77.42
N ALA A 385 6.76 0.18 77.43
CA ALA A 385 7.39 0.99 76.39
C ALA A 385 8.86 0.57 76.11
N SER A 386 9.64 0.28 77.17
CA SER A 386 11.00 -0.25 77.01
C SER A 386 11.04 -1.67 76.44
N ALA A 387 10.05 -2.52 76.73
CA ALA A 387 9.95 -3.88 76.19
C ALA A 387 9.43 -3.87 74.74
N VAL A 388 8.51 -2.96 74.42
CA VAL A 388 7.92 -2.71 73.11
C VAL A 388 8.99 -2.20 72.15
N SER A 389 9.72 -1.12 72.50
CA SER A 389 10.77 -0.60 71.62
C SER A 389 11.86 -1.64 71.34
N SER A 390 12.30 -2.41 72.33
CA SER A 390 13.32 -3.45 72.11
C SER A 390 12.82 -4.67 71.32
N SER A 391 11.56 -5.08 71.51
CA SER A 391 11.00 -6.26 70.83
C SER A 391 10.53 -5.94 69.41
N ILE A 392 9.89 -4.78 69.19
CA ILE A 392 9.39 -4.37 67.86
C ILE A 392 10.55 -3.99 66.93
N VAL A 393 11.59 -3.31 67.45
CA VAL A 393 12.78 -2.96 66.65
C VAL A 393 13.53 -4.21 66.19
N ALA A 394 13.43 -5.34 66.90
CA ALA A 394 14.06 -6.59 66.49
C ALA A 394 13.28 -7.35 65.39
N VAL A 395 11.97 -7.15 65.30
CA VAL A 395 11.09 -7.92 64.40
C VAL A 395 10.89 -7.23 63.05
N ILE A 396 10.73 -5.90 63.03
CA ILE A 396 10.59 -5.16 61.77
C ILE A 396 11.98 -5.02 61.13
N PRO A 397 12.21 -5.51 59.90
CA PRO A 397 13.50 -5.38 59.24
C PRO A 397 13.85 -3.91 58.93
N GLU A 398 15.14 -3.59 58.82
CA GLU A 398 15.59 -2.24 58.43
C GLU A 398 15.43 -1.99 56.92
N SER A 399 15.41 -3.05 56.13
CA SER A 399 15.16 -3.01 54.69
C SER A 399 14.51 -4.31 54.21
N ILE A 400 13.74 -4.21 53.13
CA ILE A 400 13.23 -5.36 52.38
C ILE A 400 13.87 -5.37 51.00
N VAL A 401 14.00 -6.55 50.40
CA VAL A 401 14.55 -6.71 49.05
C VAL A 401 13.42 -7.16 48.14
N PHE A 402 13.17 -6.41 47.08
CA PHE A 402 12.24 -6.74 46.01
C PHE A 402 13.02 -7.39 44.86
N THR A 403 12.58 -8.55 44.40
CA THR A 403 13.25 -9.39 43.40
C THR A 403 12.37 -9.65 42.17
N GLU A 404 12.92 -10.29 41.13
CA GLU A 404 12.12 -10.75 39.99
C GLU A 404 11.00 -11.72 40.36
N GLN A 405 11.19 -12.55 41.39
CA GLN A 405 10.17 -13.50 41.84
C GLN A 405 8.95 -12.76 42.40
N ASP A 406 9.20 -11.71 43.19
CA ASP A 406 8.15 -10.86 43.75
C ASP A 406 7.36 -10.14 42.66
N LEU A 407 8.02 -9.76 41.56
CA LEU A 407 7.35 -9.22 40.37
C LEU A 407 6.42 -10.27 39.73
N TYR A 408 6.87 -11.51 39.55
CA TYR A 408 6.06 -12.57 38.95
C TYR A 408 4.84 -12.92 39.81
N ASP A 409 5.03 -12.99 41.12
CA ASP A 409 3.96 -13.28 42.08
C ASP A 409 2.94 -12.14 42.10
N THR A 410 3.40 -10.89 42.05
CA THR A 410 2.52 -9.71 41.90
C THR A 410 1.69 -9.78 40.62
N LEU A 411 2.31 -10.07 39.47
CA LEU A 411 1.59 -10.12 38.20
C LEU A 411 0.53 -11.23 38.21
N SER A 412 0.85 -12.35 38.86
CA SER A 412 -0.09 -13.46 39.06
C SER A 412 -1.29 -13.02 39.93
N LEU A 413 -1.05 -12.26 41.00
CA LEU A 413 -2.11 -11.67 41.83
C LEU A 413 -2.95 -10.65 41.06
N ALA A 414 -2.37 -9.95 40.08
CA ALA A 414 -3.06 -9.02 39.20
C ALA A 414 -3.85 -9.71 38.06
N GLY A 415 -3.88 -11.04 38.01
CA GLY A 415 -4.66 -11.82 37.03
C GLY A 415 -3.90 -12.14 35.74
N VAL A 416 -2.61 -11.85 35.65
CA VAL A 416 -1.77 -12.27 34.52
C VAL A 416 -1.47 -13.76 34.67
N GLN A 417 -1.94 -14.58 33.74
CA GLN A 417 -1.60 -16.01 33.69
C GLN A 417 -0.12 -16.16 33.34
N ASP A 418 0.62 -16.94 34.15
CA ASP A 418 2.06 -17.20 34.00
C ASP A 418 2.90 -15.92 33.87
N GLY A 419 2.91 -15.10 34.94
CA GLY A 419 3.62 -13.81 35.01
C GLY A 419 5.09 -13.87 34.59
N SER A 420 5.81 -14.96 34.90
CA SER A 420 7.19 -15.17 34.45
C SER A 420 7.30 -15.28 32.93
N THR A 421 6.43 -16.06 32.28
CA THR A 421 6.41 -16.20 30.82
C THR A 421 6.08 -14.88 30.14
N ALA A 422 5.17 -14.09 30.70
CA ALA A 422 4.83 -12.77 30.18
C ALA A 422 6.03 -11.81 30.24
N VAL A 423 6.70 -11.73 31.39
CA VAL A 423 7.89 -10.89 31.57
C VAL A 423 9.05 -11.35 30.70
N ASP A 424 9.32 -12.66 30.63
CA ASP A 424 10.37 -13.21 29.78
C ASP A 424 10.10 -12.94 28.29
N SER A 425 8.84 -13.01 27.86
CA SER A 425 8.45 -12.67 26.48
C SER A 425 8.66 -11.19 26.17
N ILE A 426 8.31 -10.29 27.11
CA ILE A 426 8.58 -8.86 26.97
C ILE A 426 10.08 -8.62 26.91
N ARG A 427 10.84 -9.22 27.83
CA ARG A 427 12.29 -9.09 27.94
C ARG A 427 12.99 -9.57 26.66
N ALA A 428 12.55 -10.69 26.09
CA ALA A 428 13.04 -11.17 24.80
C ALA A 428 12.76 -10.16 23.67
N ARG A 429 11.54 -9.63 23.55
CA ARG A 429 11.19 -8.63 22.51
C ARG A 429 11.92 -7.30 22.69
N VAL A 430 12.18 -6.89 23.92
CA VAL A 430 12.96 -5.68 24.20
C VAL A 430 14.42 -5.86 23.80
N ARG A 431 15.01 -7.00 24.15
CA ARG A 431 16.42 -7.29 23.88
C ARG A 431 16.68 -7.56 22.40
N ASP A 432 15.85 -8.40 21.78
CA ASP A 432 16.06 -8.91 20.42
C ASP A 432 15.31 -8.07 19.38
N GLY A 433 14.40 -7.18 19.82
CA GLY A 433 13.48 -6.44 18.97
C GLY A 433 12.21 -7.22 18.65
N TRP A 434 11.20 -6.52 18.12
CA TRP A 434 10.04 -7.19 17.55
C TRP A 434 10.38 -7.63 16.12
N THR A 435 10.31 -8.93 15.90
CA THR A 435 10.69 -9.56 14.63
C THR A 435 9.45 -9.88 13.82
N TYR A 436 9.49 -9.57 12.52
CA TYR A 436 8.43 -9.84 11.56
C TYR A 436 9.01 -10.47 10.29
N THR A 437 8.53 -11.66 9.94
CA THR A 437 9.12 -12.49 8.89
C THR A 437 8.26 -12.55 7.63
N ASP A 438 8.77 -13.18 6.57
CA ASP A 438 7.98 -13.43 5.36
C ASP A 438 6.81 -14.42 5.60
N GLU A 439 6.93 -15.33 6.57
CA GLU A 439 5.82 -16.21 6.97
C GLU A 439 4.68 -15.41 7.61
N ASP A 440 5.01 -14.50 8.54
CA ASP A 440 4.04 -13.60 9.18
C ASP A 440 3.36 -12.72 8.13
N PHE A 441 4.13 -12.18 7.18
CA PHE A 441 3.59 -11.38 6.08
C PHE A 441 2.60 -12.14 5.21
N VAL A 442 2.86 -13.41 4.92
CA VAL A 442 1.96 -14.26 4.13
C VAL A 442 0.66 -14.53 4.89
N LEU A 443 0.74 -14.81 6.19
CA LEU A 443 -0.42 -15.07 7.04
C LEU A 443 -1.28 -13.81 7.20
N ASP A 444 -0.67 -12.69 7.57
CA ASP A 444 -1.38 -11.42 7.77
C ASP A 444 -2.00 -10.91 6.47
N LEU A 445 -1.27 -10.96 5.34
CA LEU A 445 -1.84 -10.56 4.05
C LEU A 445 -3.02 -11.48 3.67
N GLY A 446 -2.92 -12.78 3.99
CA GLY A 446 -4.00 -13.74 3.87
C GLY A 446 -5.25 -13.31 4.62
N GLU A 447 -5.10 -12.99 5.90
CA GLU A 447 -6.20 -12.59 6.78
C GLU A 447 -6.80 -11.23 6.36
N PHE A 448 -5.96 -10.20 6.21
CA PHE A 448 -6.41 -8.84 5.96
C PHE A 448 -6.95 -8.61 4.54
N VAL A 449 -6.30 -9.15 3.51
CA VAL A 449 -6.65 -8.85 2.11
C VAL A 449 -7.49 -9.94 1.47
N PHE A 450 -7.20 -11.21 1.78
CA PHE A 450 -7.86 -12.35 1.14
C PHE A 450 -8.91 -13.04 2.03
N SER A 451 -9.05 -12.59 3.28
CA SER A 451 -9.92 -13.19 4.30
C SER A 451 -9.69 -14.71 4.43
N GLU A 452 -8.42 -15.13 4.43
CA GLU A 452 -7.97 -16.52 4.49
C GLU A 452 -6.86 -16.70 5.52
N VAL A 453 -7.04 -17.66 6.44
CA VAL A 453 -6.13 -17.87 7.59
C VAL A 453 -4.85 -18.62 7.22
N ASP A 454 -4.85 -19.45 6.17
CA ASP A 454 -3.71 -20.32 5.82
C ASP A 454 -2.69 -19.67 4.87
N GLY A 455 -2.93 -18.43 4.43
CA GLY A 455 -2.02 -17.65 3.59
C GLY A 455 -1.78 -18.18 2.17
N ARG A 456 -2.47 -19.23 1.70
CA ARG A 456 -2.14 -19.84 0.39
C ARG A 456 -2.41 -18.91 -0.79
N LYS A 457 -3.54 -18.18 -0.79
CA LYS A 457 -3.81 -17.18 -1.85
C LYS A 457 -2.81 -16.04 -1.79
N ALA A 458 -2.48 -15.57 -0.59
CA ALA A 458 -1.47 -14.54 -0.37
C ALA A 458 -0.11 -14.96 -0.96
N LEU A 459 0.38 -16.15 -0.60
CA LEU A 459 1.62 -16.71 -1.13
C LEU A 459 1.59 -16.84 -2.66
N SER A 460 0.48 -17.32 -3.23
CA SER A 460 0.34 -17.41 -4.70
C SER A 460 0.41 -16.05 -5.39
N SER A 461 -0.15 -15.00 -4.77
CA SER A 461 -0.15 -13.64 -5.29
C SER A 461 1.22 -12.98 -5.12
N ILE A 462 1.86 -13.16 -3.96
CA ILE A 462 3.24 -12.73 -3.71
C ILE A 462 4.18 -13.36 -4.71
N ASN A 463 4.09 -14.67 -4.95
CA ASN A 463 4.94 -15.36 -5.93
C ASN A 463 4.72 -14.84 -7.36
N ARG A 464 3.47 -14.55 -7.76
CA ARG A 464 3.20 -13.91 -9.05
C ARG A 464 3.89 -12.55 -9.17
N VAL A 465 3.81 -11.71 -8.12
CA VAL A 465 4.51 -10.43 -8.08
C VAL A 465 6.02 -10.62 -8.12
N ARG A 466 6.57 -11.58 -7.35
CA ARG A 466 8.00 -11.90 -7.35
C ARG A 466 8.49 -12.33 -8.72
N THR A 467 7.79 -13.24 -9.40
CA THR A 467 8.13 -13.65 -10.76
C THR A 467 8.06 -12.47 -11.73
N LEU A 468 7.00 -11.65 -11.66
CA LEU A 468 6.86 -10.46 -12.51
C LEU A 468 7.99 -9.44 -12.31
N MET A 469 8.40 -9.21 -11.05
CA MET A 469 9.45 -8.24 -10.72
C MET A 469 10.85 -8.75 -11.06
N SER A 470 11.12 -10.04 -10.89
CA SER A 470 12.43 -10.66 -11.11
C SER A 470 12.70 -11.03 -12.57
N GLU A 471 11.77 -11.75 -13.20
CA GLU A 471 11.91 -12.28 -14.56
C GLU A 471 11.31 -11.34 -15.61
N GLY A 472 10.45 -10.41 -15.17
CA GLY A 472 9.65 -9.58 -16.05
C GLY A 472 8.42 -10.33 -16.57
N TRP A 473 7.71 -9.69 -17.49
CA TRP A 473 6.64 -10.33 -18.23
C TRP A 473 7.16 -10.78 -19.59
N THR A 474 7.01 -12.08 -19.89
CA THR A 474 7.34 -12.65 -21.20
C THR A 474 6.06 -13.15 -21.85
N PHE A 475 5.96 -12.97 -23.16
CA PHE A 475 4.80 -13.38 -23.94
C PHE A 475 5.24 -13.73 -25.37
N ASP A 476 5.01 -14.97 -25.78
CA ASP A 476 5.40 -15.49 -27.08
C ASP A 476 4.19 -15.89 -27.96
N ASP A 477 4.47 -16.46 -29.13
CA ASP A 477 3.44 -16.89 -30.07
C ASP A 477 2.61 -18.07 -29.57
N ALA A 478 3.19 -18.98 -28.77
CA ALA A 478 2.47 -20.11 -28.20
C ALA A 478 1.49 -19.64 -27.12
N ASP A 479 1.92 -18.72 -26.25
CA ASP A 479 1.08 -18.09 -25.22
C ASP A 479 -0.07 -17.32 -25.87
N PHE A 480 0.20 -16.57 -26.93
CA PHE A 480 -0.83 -15.84 -27.67
C PHE A 480 -1.85 -16.75 -28.32
N LEU A 481 -1.40 -17.82 -28.99
CA LEU A 481 -2.31 -18.78 -29.61
C LEU A 481 -3.14 -19.52 -28.56
N ALA A 482 -2.54 -19.90 -27.42
CA ALA A 482 -3.26 -20.51 -26.30
C ALA A 482 -4.33 -19.56 -25.74
N TYR A 483 -4.00 -18.27 -25.55
CA TYR A 483 -4.93 -17.26 -25.09
C TYR A 483 -6.08 -17.02 -26.09
N VAL A 484 -5.78 -16.90 -27.39
CA VAL A 484 -6.80 -16.72 -28.42
C VAL A 484 -7.67 -17.96 -28.54
N ASP A 485 -7.12 -19.17 -28.43
CA ASP A 485 -7.90 -20.41 -28.47
C ASP A 485 -8.84 -20.54 -27.26
N SER A 486 -8.39 -20.14 -26.07
CA SER A 486 -9.20 -20.19 -24.86
C SER A 486 -10.30 -19.12 -24.83
N GLU A 487 -9.97 -17.87 -25.14
CA GLU A 487 -10.88 -16.73 -24.99
C GLU A 487 -11.73 -16.49 -26.24
N TYR A 488 -11.17 -16.80 -27.42
CA TYR A 488 -11.78 -16.55 -28.73
C TYR A 488 -11.64 -17.76 -29.68
N PRO A 489 -12.21 -18.93 -29.34
CA PRO A 489 -12.04 -20.17 -30.10
C PRO A 489 -12.54 -20.06 -31.57
N SER A 490 -13.48 -19.14 -31.85
CA SER A 490 -13.95 -18.86 -33.21
C SER A 490 -12.97 -18.04 -34.04
N VAL A 491 -12.06 -17.30 -33.39
CA VAL A 491 -11.07 -16.42 -34.02
C VAL A 491 -9.79 -17.18 -34.34
N ALA A 492 -9.37 -18.15 -33.52
CA ALA A 492 -8.14 -18.93 -33.70
C ALA A 492 -7.94 -19.49 -35.13
N PRO A 493 -8.88 -20.23 -35.75
CA PRO A 493 -8.70 -20.74 -37.12
C PRO A 493 -8.76 -19.64 -38.19
N THR A 494 -9.49 -18.55 -37.89
CA THR A 494 -9.61 -17.38 -38.76
C THR A 494 -8.30 -16.58 -38.77
N LEU A 495 -7.60 -16.51 -37.65
CA LEU A 495 -6.37 -15.77 -37.48
C LEU A 495 -5.27 -16.27 -38.42
N ASP A 496 -5.01 -17.58 -38.43
CA ASP A 496 -3.98 -18.15 -39.31
C ASP A 496 -4.32 -18.00 -40.80
N SER A 497 -5.61 -18.11 -41.13
CA SER A 497 -6.13 -17.84 -42.46
C SER A 497 -5.92 -16.38 -42.88
N VAL A 498 -6.20 -15.42 -41.98
CA VAL A 498 -5.98 -13.99 -42.20
C VAL A 498 -4.49 -13.71 -42.37
N ARG A 499 -3.62 -14.22 -41.50
CA ARG A 499 -2.16 -14.06 -41.59
C ARG A 499 -1.62 -14.56 -42.92
N THR A 500 -2.03 -15.75 -43.35
CA THR A 500 -1.65 -16.32 -44.64
C THR A 500 -2.12 -15.46 -45.81
N ASN A 501 -3.36 -14.94 -45.75
CA ASN A 501 -3.91 -14.04 -46.77
C ASN A 501 -3.20 -12.67 -46.79
N LEU A 502 -2.80 -12.14 -45.65
CA LEU A 502 -2.02 -10.89 -45.55
C LEU A 502 -0.63 -11.05 -46.13
N LYS A 503 0.08 -12.16 -45.83
CA LYS A 503 1.38 -12.51 -46.44
C LYS A 503 1.28 -12.61 -47.97
N ARG A 504 0.17 -13.18 -48.45
CA ARG A 504 -0.14 -13.26 -49.90
C ARG A 504 -0.48 -11.89 -50.51
N SER A 505 -1.26 -11.07 -49.82
CA SER A 505 -1.64 -9.72 -50.26
C SER A 505 -0.41 -8.82 -50.39
N ARG A 506 0.51 -8.87 -49.42
CA ARG A 506 1.76 -8.11 -49.45
C ARG A 506 2.66 -8.49 -50.63
N SER A 507 2.79 -9.78 -50.92
CA SER A 507 3.62 -10.28 -52.01
C SER A 507 3.00 -10.13 -53.41
N LEU A 508 1.66 -10.22 -53.54
CA LEU A 508 0.96 -10.18 -54.82
C LEU A 508 0.19 -8.88 -55.08
N GLY A 509 0.22 -7.91 -54.17
CA GLY A 509 -0.56 -6.67 -54.27
C GLY A 509 -0.31 -5.86 -55.55
N PHE A 510 0.90 -5.94 -56.11
CA PHE A 510 1.21 -5.30 -57.40
C PHE A 510 0.45 -5.93 -58.59
N LEU A 511 0.06 -7.21 -58.50
CA LEU A 511 -0.70 -7.88 -59.55
C LEU A 511 -2.13 -7.34 -59.68
N LEU A 512 -2.66 -6.66 -58.66
CA LEU A 512 -3.98 -6.02 -58.73
C LEU A 512 -4.03 -4.86 -59.74
N PHE A 513 -2.88 -4.29 -60.11
CA PHE A 513 -2.82 -3.29 -61.19
C PHE A 513 -2.85 -3.92 -62.59
N ALA A 514 -2.55 -5.21 -62.74
CA ALA A 514 -2.61 -5.90 -64.03
C ALA A 514 -4.00 -5.87 -64.69
N PRO A 515 -5.12 -6.25 -64.00
CA PRO A 515 -6.45 -6.14 -64.60
C PRO A 515 -6.84 -4.69 -64.89
N VAL A 516 -6.40 -3.71 -64.07
CA VAL A 516 -6.62 -2.28 -64.33
C VAL A 516 -5.96 -1.85 -65.65
N VAL A 517 -4.69 -2.21 -65.87
CA VAL A 517 -3.97 -1.91 -67.11
C VAL A 517 -4.61 -2.61 -68.31
N LEU A 518 -4.96 -3.90 -68.18
CA LEU A 518 -5.65 -4.65 -69.24
C LEU A 518 -7.00 -4.01 -69.60
N LEU A 519 -7.75 -3.53 -68.61
CA LEU A 519 -9.02 -2.85 -68.84
C LEU A 519 -8.83 -1.50 -69.54
N ILE A 520 -7.82 -0.71 -69.15
CA ILE A 520 -7.46 0.54 -69.85
C ILE A 520 -7.14 0.24 -71.32
N ILE A 521 -6.39 -0.84 -71.61
CA ILE A 521 -6.11 -1.28 -72.98
C ILE A 521 -7.41 -1.66 -73.69
N ALA A 522 -8.30 -2.44 -73.06
CA ALA A 522 -9.58 -2.80 -73.65
C ALA A 522 -10.44 -1.58 -73.99
N ILE A 523 -10.54 -0.60 -73.08
CA ILE A 523 -11.23 0.68 -73.29
C ILE A 523 -10.60 1.44 -74.47
N ALA A 524 -9.27 1.47 -74.56
CA ALA A 524 -8.55 2.10 -75.66
C ALA A 524 -8.97 1.52 -77.02
N PHE A 525 -8.99 0.18 -77.14
CA PHE A 525 -9.30 -0.52 -78.38
C PHE A 525 -10.79 -0.46 -78.76
N VAL A 526 -11.69 -0.47 -77.78
CA VAL A 526 -13.15 -0.34 -78.01
C VAL A 526 -13.53 1.11 -78.33
N GLY A 527 -12.97 2.08 -77.61
CA GLY A 527 -13.27 3.51 -77.77
C GLY A 527 -12.68 4.10 -79.06
N GLY A 528 -11.40 3.86 -79.32
CA GLY A 528 -10.64 4.46 -80.42
C GLY A 528 -10.92 3.87 -81.82
N ARG A 529 -10.63 4.63 -82.88
CA ARG A 529 -10.58 4.11 -84.27
C ARG A 529 -9.18 4.16 -84.89
N GLY A 530 -8.34 5.11 -84.46
CA GLY A 530 -6.92 5.21 -84.81
C GLY A 530 -6.05 5.30 -83.56
N TRP A 531 -4.72 5.26 -83.72
CA TRP A 531 -3.78 5.26 -82.60
C TRP A 531 -3.93 6.46 -81.67
N SER A 532 -4.05 7.69 -82.20
CA SER A 532 -4.32 8.89 -81.39
C SER A 532 -5.63 8.77 -80.60
N GLY A 533 -6.69 8.28 -81.24
CA GLY A 533 -7.98 8.03 -80.58
C GLY A 533 -7.94 6.94 -79.52
N ARG A 534 -7.13 5.88 -79.69
CA ARG A 534 -6.97 4.81 -78.68
C ARG A 534 -6.28 5.36 -77.43
N PHE A 535 -5.20 6.12 -77.60
CA PHE A 535 -4.52 6.74 -76.47
C PHE A 535 -5.38 7.81 -75.78
N ALA A 536 -6.15 8.60 -76.54
CA ALA A 536 -7.08 9.57 -75.95
C ALA A 536 -8.15 8.89 -75.07
N TRP A 537 -8.70 7.73 -75.49
CA TRP A 537 -9.62 6.96 -74.66
C TRP A 537 -8.94 6.34 -73.44
N ALA A 538 -7.72 5.81 -73.58
CA ALA A 538 -6.97 5.20 -72.47
C ALA A 538 -6.65 6.23 -71.36
N PHE A 539 -5.99 7.32 -71.74
CA PHE A 539 -5.58 8.38 -70.82
C PHE A 539 -6.78 9.20 -70.32
N GLY A 540 -7.81 9.37 -71.15
CA GLY A 540 -9.06 10.02 -70.76
C GLY A 540 -9.87 9.22 -69.75
N SER A 541 -9.97 7.89 -69.92
CA SER A 541 -10.61 7.04 -68.91
C SER A 541 -9.83 7.00 -67.60
N LEU A 542 -8.50 6.99 -67.66
CA LEU A 542 -7.65 7.04 -66.47
C LEU A 542 -7.81 8.38 -65.74
N ALA A 543 -7.71 9.50 -66.44
CA ALA A 543 -7.91 10.84 -65.85
C ALA A 543 -9.31 11.00 -65.26
N GLY A 544 -10.35 10.54 -65.99
CA GLY A 544 -11.73 10.57 -65.50
C GLY A 544 -11.92 9.71 -64.24
N ALA A 545 -11.41 8.48 -64.24
CA ALA A 545 -11.51 7.59 -63.09
C ALA A 545 -10.74 8.14 -61.88
N SER A 546 -9.51 8.63 -62.06
CA SER A 546 -8.73 9.25 -60.99
C SER A 546 -9.38 10.51 -60.44
N LEU A 547 -10.00 11.33 -61.29
CA LEU A 547 -10.75 12.51 -60.84
C LEU A 547 -11.96 12.13 -59.99
N VAL A 548 -12.73 11.11 -60.41
CA VAL A 548 -13.85 10.59 -59.63
C VAL A 548 -13.38 10.08 -58.27
N ILE A 549 -12.27 9.35 -58.22
CA ILE A 549 -11.69 8.86 -56.96
C ILE A 549 -11.25 10.03 -56.07
N LEU A 550 -10.59 11.07 -56.61
CA LEU A 550 -10.20 12.27 -55.86
C LEU A 550 -11.41 13.02 -55.29
N VAL A 551 -12.49 13.13 -56.07
CA VAL A 551 -13.73 13.78 -55.63
C VAL A 551 -14.41 12.94 -54.54
N MET A 552 -14.45 11.62 -54.71
CA MET A 552 -15.02 10.67 -53.73
C MET A 552 -14.26 10.66 -52.40
N PHE A 553 -12.93 10.53 -52.42
CA PHE A 553 -12.09 10.41 -51.22
C PHE A 553 -11.58 11.76 -50.67
N GLY A 554 -11.71 12.85 -51.43
CA GLY A 554 -11.34 14.20 -50.99
C GLY A 554 -12.54 15.03 -50.56
N ILE A 555 -13.44 15.36 -51.49
CA ILE A 555 -14.54 16.32 -51.25
C ILE A 555 -15.73 15.64 -50.58
N PHE A 556 -16.17 14.50 -51.12
CA PHE A 556 -17.35 13.80 -50.62
C PHE A 556 -17.04 12.92 -49.40
N TYR A 557 -15.77 12.65 -49.10
CA TYR A 557 -15.39 11.78 -47.99
C TYR A 557 -15.91 12.29 -46.65
N GLY A 558 -15.68 13.57 -46.30
CA GLY A 558 -16.18 14.15 -45.06
C GLY A 558 -17.72 14.16 -44.96
N VAL A 559 -18.41 14.33 -46.10
CA VAL A 559 -19.89 14.29 -46.17
C VAL A 559 -20.42 12.87 -46.06
N ILE A 560 -19.75 11.89 -46.66
CA ILE A 560 -20.13 10.47 -46.64
C ILE A 560 -19.88 9.91 -45.24
N VAL A 561 -18.71 10.13 -44.65
CA VAL A 561 -18.40 9.66 -43.28
C VAL A 561 -19.35 10.33 -42.26
N GLY A 562 -19.60 11.63 -42.39
CA GLY A 562 -20.56 12.35 -41.54
C GLY A 562 -22.04 11.96 -41.73
N ARG A 563 -22.42 11.28 -42.84
CA ARG A 563 -23.80 10.83 -43.10
C ARG A 563 -24.02 9.31 -42.98
N VAL A 564 -23.00 8.50 -43.29
CA VAL A 564 -23.03 7.04 -43.17
C VAL A 564 -22.89 6.61 -41.71
N GLY A 565 -22.49 7.53 -40.82
CA GLY A 565 -22.59 7.31 -39.40
C GLY A 565 -21.73 6.12 -38.98
N VAL A 566 -20.41 6.27 -39.12
CA VAL A 566 -19.53 5.69 -38.09
C VAL A 566 -19.56 6.64 -36.89
N ASN A 567 -20.77 7.00 -36.43
CA ASN A 567 -20.95 7.26 -35.01
C ASN A 567 -20.72 5.88 -34.43
N VAL A 568 -19.50 5.55 -34.01
CA VAL A 568 -19.35 4.48 -33.05
C VAL A 568 -20.14 4.98 -31.86
N PRO A 569 -21.38 4.51 -31.63
CA PRO A 569 -22.22 5.13 -30.63
C PRO A 569 -21.44 5.04 -29.32
N HIS A 570 -21.39 6.11 -28.54
CA HIS A 570 -20.80 6.05 -27.19
C HIS A 570 -21.31 4.83 -26.42
N GLN A 571 -22.52 4.36 -26.73
CA GLN A 571 -23.14 3.13 -26.26
C GLN A 571 -22.39 1.84 -26.65
N VAL A 572 -21.98 1.65 -27.91
CA VAL A 572 -21.24 0.44 -28.35
C VAL A 572 -19.83 0.40 -27.78
N LEU A 573 -19.18 1.56 -27.67
CA LEU A 573 -17.85 1.62 -27.05
C LEU A 573 -17.91 1.50 -25.52
N ALA A 574 -18.95 2.06 -24.87
CA ALA A 574 -19.19 1.87 -23.44
C ALA A 574 -19.56 0.42 -23.09
N GLU A 575 -20.29 -0.27 -23.98
CA GLU A 575 -20.65 -1.68 -23.83
C GLU A 575 -19.44 -2.61 -24.07
N ALA A 576 -18.53 -2.24 -25.00
CA ALA A 576 -17.26 -2.93 -25.22
C ALA A 576 -16.25 -2.77 -24.07
N ILE A 577 -16.33 -1.68 -23.30
CA ILE A 577 -15.51 -1.45 -22.09
C ILE A 577 -16.22 -2.02 -20.81
N GLY A 578 -17.32 -2.77 -20.99
CA GLY A 578 -18.03 -3.52 -19.95
C GLY A 578 -18.93 -2.67 -19.03
N GLY A 579 -19.68 -3.29 -18.11
CA GLY A 579 -20.49 -2.62 -17.08
C GLY A 579 -19.79 -2.65 -15.71
N GLY A 580 -19.36 -1.51 -15.17
CA GLY A 580 -18.53 -1.42 -13.96
C GLY A 580 -18.45 0.02 -13.43
N SER A 581 -17.79 0.20 -12.30
CA SER A 581 -17.86 1.38 -11.41
C SER A 581 -17.19 2.68 -11.89
N PHE A 582 -16.71 2.75 -13.14
CA PHE A 582 -15.88 3.86 -13.65
C PHE A 582 -16.49 4.52 -14.90
N GLY A 583 -17.57 5.28 -14.73
CA GLY A 583 -18.29 5.90 -15.84
C GLY A 583 -17.49 7.00 -16.57
N ALA A 584 -16.83 7.89 -15.84
CA ALA A 584 -16.14 9.05 -16.43
C ALA A 584 -14.85 8.63 -17.15
N THR A 585 -14.05 7.77 -16.53
CA THR A 585 -12.80 7.22 -17.06
C THR A 585 -13.05 6.44 -18.35
N ARG A 586 -14.17 5.72 -18.43
CA ARG A 586 -14.58 5.03 -19.65
C ARG A 586 -14.94 5.97 -20.77
N SER A 587 -15.70 7.03 -20.48
CA SER A 587 -16.02 8.07 -21.46
C SER A 587 -14.73 8.72 -22.00
N LEU A 588 -13.77 8.98 -21.11
CA LEU A 588 -12.47 9.53 -21.45
C LEU A 588 -11.68 8.60 -22.39
N ILE A 589 -11.52 7.32 -22.02
CA ILE A 589 -10.87 6.30 -22.88
C ILE A 589 -11.62 6.18 -24.22
N ALA A 590 -12.95 6.20 -24.18
CA ALA A 590 -13.77 6.06 -25.37
C ALA A 590 -13.57 7.20 -26.37
N ASN A 591 -13.55 8.43 -25.87
CA ASN A 591 -13.25 9.60 -26.69
C ASN A 591 -11.85 9.51 -27.29
N LYS A 592 -10.87 8.99 -26.53
CA LYS A 592 -9.52 8.81 -27.04
C LYS A 592 -9.43 7.79 -28.16
N LEU A 593 -10.15 6.66 -28.04
CA LEU A 593 -10.23 5.67 -29.10
C LEU A 593 -10.90 6.23 -30.36
N VAL A 594 -11.95 7.04 -30.22
CA VAL A 594 -12.58 7.72 -31.36
C VAL A 594 -11.59 8.63 -32.08
N GLU A 595 -10.81 9.44 -31.34
CA GLU A 595 -9.76 10.28 -31.90
C GLU A 595 -8.73 9.46 -32.70
N MET A 596 -8.25 8.34 -32.13
CA MET A 596 -7.31 7.45 -32.84
C MET A 596 -7.92 6.84 -34.10
N ILE A 597 -9.20 6.43 -34.04
CA ILE A 597 -9.92 5.90 -35.19
C ILE A 597 -10.07 6.96 -36.29
N GLU A 598 -10.40 8.20 -35.92
CA GLU A 598 -10.45 9.32 -36.86
C GLU A 598 -9.10 9.58 -37.53
N LEU A 599 -7.98 9.49 -36.79
CA LEU A 599 -6.64 9.58 -37.36
C LEU A 599 -6.39 8.47 -38.39
N VAL A 600 -6.75 7.21 -38.09
CA VAL A 600 -6.62 6.08 -39.02
C VAL A 600 -7.43 6.32 -40.30
N TYR A 601 -8.68 6.75 -40.16
CA TYR A 601 -9.56 7.01 -41.29
C TYR A 601 -9.04 8.18 -42.16
N ASN A 602 -8.56 9.26 -41.54
CA ASN A 602 -8.04 10.42 -42.25
C ASN A 602 -6.73 10.10 -42.99
N ASP A 603 -5.83 9.33 -42.37
CA ASP A 603 -4.60 8.84 -43.02
C ASP A 603 -4.93 7.90 -44.20
N PHE A 604 -5.94 7.04 -44.05
CA PHE A 604 -6.40 6.14 -45.11
C PHE A 604 -6.91 6.92 -46.33
N ALA A 605 -7.83 7.87 -46.13
CA ALA A 605 -8.43 8.66 -47.20
C ALA A 605 -7.40 9.56 -47.89
N THR A 606 -6.61 10.29 -47.10
CA THR A 606 -5.51 11.13 -47.60
C THR A 606 -4.49 10.31 -48.39
N GLY A 607 -4.19 9.08 -47.93
CA GLY A 607 -3.30 8.18 -48.63
C GLY A 607 -3.83 7.69 -49.99
N ILE A 608 -5.14 7.46 -50.13
CA ILE A 608 -5.78 7.14 -51.43
C ILE A 608 -5.70 8.36 -52.36
N VAL A 609 -6.03 9.56 -51.86
CA VAL A 609 -5.95 10.82 -52.61
C VAL A 609 -4.54 11.06 -53.14
N ASN A 610 -3.52 10.96 -52.28
CA ASN A 610 -2.11 11.15 -52.64
C ASN A 610 -1.64 10.16 -53.71
N ARG A 611 -2.20 8.94 -53.75
CA ARG A 611 -1.89 7.91 -54.76
C ARG A 611 -2.68 8.08 -56.05
N ALA A 612 -3.87 8.68 -56.00
CA ALA A 612 -4.68 8.98 -57.17
C ALA A 612 -4.15 10.21 -57.95
N LEU A 613 -3.54 11.18 -57.27
CA LEU A 613 -2.94 12.38 -57.88
C LEU A 613 -1.92 12.08 -59.00
N PRO A 614 -0.90 11.22 -58.83
CA PRO A 614 0.02 10.90 -59.92
C PRO A 614 -0.67 10.20 -61.08
N MET A 615 -1.71 9.40 -60.84
CA MET A 615 -2.49 8.76 -61.91
C MET A 615 -3.31 9.76 -62.70
N LEU A 616 -3.90 10.76 -62.04
CA LEU A 616 -4.56 11.90 -62.68
C LEU A 616 -3.55 12.68 -63.54
N ALA A 617 -2.38 13.03 -62.98
CA ALA A 617 -1.34 13.76 -63.68
C ALA A 617 -0.85 13.01 -64.93
N LEU A 618 -0.61 11.70 -64.82
CA LEU A 618 -0.26 10.83 -65.95
C LEU A 618 -1.37 10.78 -67.01
N GLY A 619 -2.63 10.67 -66.59
CA GLY A 619 -3.78 10.70 -67.48
C GLY A 619 -3.91 12.03 -68.24
N ILE A 620 -3.81 13.16 -67.54
CA ILE A 620 -3.86 14.50 -68.15
C ILE A 620 -2.68 14.73 -69.09
N PHE A 621 -1.46 14.40 -68.65
CA PHE A 621 -0.27 14.52 -69.49
C PHE A 621 -0.38 13.69 -70.77
N GLY A 622 -0.81 12.43 -70.66
CA GLY A 622 -1.04 11.56 -71.81
C GLY A 622 -2.12 12.11 -72.76
N LEU A 623 -3.20 12.70 -72.23
CA LEU A 623 -4.21 13.39 -73.03
C LEU A 623 -3.65 14.61 -73.77
N VAL A 624 -2.87 15.47 -73.10
CA VAL A 624 -2.26 16.66 -73.71
C VAL A 624 -1.30 16.26 -74.83
N VAL A 625 -0.45 15.26 -74.59
CA VAL A 625 0.50 14.76 -75.61
C VAL A 625 -0.25 14.17 -76.81
N THR A 626 -1.33 13.43 -76.60
CA THR A 626 -2.06 12.74 -77.67
C THR A 626 -2.93 13.67 -78.51
N LEU A 627 -3.57 14.67 -77.90
CA LEU A 627 -4.33 15.70 -78.60
C LEU A 627 -3.42 16.76 -79.25
N GLY A 628 -2.30 17.09 -78.59
CA GLY A 628 -1.28 18.01 -79.12
C GLY A 628 -0.40 17.39 -80.20
N TRP A 629 -0.40 16.06 -80.37
CA TRP A 629 0.44 15.35 -81.33
C TRP A 629 0.26 15.85 -82.77
N ASP A 630 -0.98 16.19 -83.16
CA ASP A 630 -1.27 16.69 -84.50
C ASP A 630 -0.69 18.10 -84.75
N TYR A 631 -0.43 18.88 -83.69
CA TYR A 631 0.25 20.18 -83.74
C TYR A 631 1.78 20.06 -83.59
N ILE A 632 2.26 19.08 -82.83
CA ILE A 632 3.68 18.86 -82.51
C ILE A 632 4.40 18.03 -83.59
N ALA A 633 3.73 17.04 -84.20
CA ALA A 633 4.33 16.19 -85.24
C ALA A 633 4.80 16.96 -86.49
N PRO A 634 4.09 18.00 -86.99
CA PRO A 634 4.57 18.81 -88.11
C PRO A 634 5.76 19.72 -87.76
N SER A 635 5.89 20.16 -86.50
CA SER A 635 7.00 21.02 -86.05
C SER A 635 8.27 20.22 -85.78
N LEU A 636 8.17 19.01 -85.21
CA LEU A 636 9.29 18.07 -85.08
C LEU A 636 9.83 17.60 -86.43
N ARG A 637 8.96 17.32 -87.41
CA ARG A 637 9.40 17.01 -88.78
C ARG A 637 10.13 18.19 -89.42
N ARG A 638 9.69 19.42 -89.18
CA ARG A 638 10.39 20.65 -89.59
C ARG A 638 11.75 20.82 -88.91
N PHE A 639 11.85 20.48 -87.63
CA PHE A 639 13.10 20.51 -86.87
C PHE A 639 14.11 19.44 -87.35
N SER A 640 13.63 18.23 -87.66
CA SER A 640 14.47 17.14 -88.21
C SER A 640 14.97 17.42 -89.64
N ARG A 641 14.18 18.13 -90.46
CA ARG A 641 14.63 18.60 -91.78
C ARG A 641 15.55 19.82 -91.71
N GLY A 642 15.59 20.52 -90.56
CA GLY A 642 16.56 21.59 -90.28
C GLY A 642 17.92 21.07 -89.79
N LEU A 643 17.99 19.81 -89.38
CA LEU A 643 19.22 19.06 -89.09
C LEU A 643 19.63 18.26 -90.34
N ASP A 644 19.72 18.95 -91.47
CA ASP A 644 20.45 18.42 -92.62
C ASP A 644 21.95 18.48 -92.28
N LEU A 645 22.50 17.31 -91.94
CA LEU A 645 23.90 17.03 -91.62
C LEU A 645 24.81 17.17 -92.85
N ASP A 646 24.62 18.21 -93.66
CA ASP A 646 25.43 18.48 -94.85
C ASP A 646 26.40 19.67 -94.68
N ARG A 647 26.53 20.20 -93.45
CA ARG A 647 27.50 21.27 -93.11
C ARG A 647 28.69 20.84 -92.23
N ILE A 648 28.82 19.56 -91.86
CA ILE A 648 30.00 19.01 -91.15
C ILE A 648 30.69 17.92 -92.00
N ARG A 649 30.77 18.14 -93.32
CA ARG A 649 31.64 17.37 -94.23
C ARG A 649 32.50 18.27 -95.13
N ARG A 650 32.86 19.45 -94.62
CA ARG A 650 34.02 20.24 -95.07
C ARG A 650 34.81 20.73 -93.86
N ARG A 651 35.44 19.79 -93.17
CA ARG A 651 36.82 19.87 -92.69
C ARG A 651 37.37 18.47 -92.55
#